data_AF-A0A8T5BJZ8-F1
#
_entry.id   AF-A0A8T5BJZ8-F1
#
_cell.length_a   1.000
_cell.length_b   1.000
_cell.length_c   1.000
_cell.angle_alpha   90.00
_cell.angle_beta   90.00
_cell.angle_gamma   90.00
#
_symmetry.space_group_name_H-M   'P 1'
#
loop_
_entity.id
_entity.type
_entity.pdbx_description
1 polymer ?
#
loop_
_entity_poly.entity_id
_entity_poly.type
_entity_poly.pdbx_seq_one_letter_code
_entity_poly.pdbx_strand_id
1 'polypeptide(L)'
;MIRKTFSKLNLIQDELFKIFRETPLKLIKFSAILKSIFKKLSVDEGLKNEVLILLCKGLTFNKSFRKIPKLEQLIIEYESSNEPLLDYAKCFFAKALSNFFNEKISKYKNEAARKIFLRDLSDLTDILHSIPVEKLLTKIESLQFNEKTSVIFMDFINELKTLIDKKWNPDLEVERKINEAQKEIEFYLSKMENLSGFKLGSIGNYQEGLLIHCFFDPWYNDNSSLWGVSFYPILNILNLQPPYIFFDALRRGLLAREAAHFFTPNIIEKMERVYEQMDYCAYKILNDFEAEFWEFARHGLREESKEFDGINYYLEWEAIVGWDFLNKVFSRLKSINRFKSEINFSEYQSIVDSLALKPKHVSLTQEELSILNFLSEKPLISVSELSQKTGVSLPTVQKLLKTLRLKANIWPSVLVDLNKLNITCFLTLLKIKPHVLNELINIIWLFPYCGRIYKVFGETNLLCYFQIPLSYENFIYDYLTILKRADVIEKSFIFKVEEFYYNFNPRFYNASISDWDVPWDEWGLWLKEYLLTKGLLHVIKGRPKEGKRKIKVNKIDLELIRLLRVNARFPFSEIGFKLGVSGAYIGQRVRHLINSQVITPTVASFRIGLDEAVFVTFDCEEEDLTAIKSAFDELPMWQGFKISGDMEGVASMIYIPTGETQELLYAIDKYLIESKLVNKYMIHVIERWTGMRRWLPIELYTDGAGWIFDKNEYLNQLKDEVESLTNKS
;
A
#
# COMPACT_ATOMS: atom_id res chain seq x y z
N MET A 1 -37.90 20.24 7.39
CA MET A 1 -37.06 19.23 8.08
C MET A 1 -35.92 19.85 8.87
N ILE A 2 -35.19 20.84 8.33
CA ILE A 2 -34.02 21.53 8.94
C ILE A 2 -34.28 22.07 10.37
N ARG A 3 -35.40 22.78 10.61
CA ARG A 3 -35.75 23.31 11.95
C ARG A 3 -36.01 22.24 13.02
N LYS A 4 -36.42 21.02 12.63
CA LYS A 4 -36.76 19.92 13.55
C LYS A 4 -35.53 19.13 14.03
N THR A 5 -34.38 19.28 13.39
CA THR A 5 -33.15 18.51 13.71
C THR A 5 -32.16 19.37 14.50
N PHE A 6 -32.02 20.66 14.18
CA PHE A 6 -31.30 21.62 15.03
C PHE A 6 -31.92 21.70 16.44
N SER A 7 -33.25 21.61 16.54
CA SER A 7 -33.93 21.51 17.84
C SER A 7 -33.58 20.21 18.59
N LYS A 8 -33.24 19.11 17.90
CA LYS A 8 -32.87 17.84 18.53
C LYS A 8 -31.46 17.86 19.13
N LEU A 9 -30.50 18.52 18.49
CA LEU A 9 -29.14 18.68 19.02
C LEU A 9 -29.13 19.60 20.24
N ASN A 10 -29.90 20.69 20.21
CA ASN A 10 -30.05 21.57 21.38
C ASN A 10 -30.71 20.84 22.56
N LEU A 11 -31.76 20.05 22.31
CA LEU A 11 -32.38 19.21 23.35
C LEU A 11 -31.41 18.18 23.94
N ILE A 12 -30.57 17.55 23.10
CA ILE A 12 -29.53 16.62 23.54
C ILE A 12 -28.48 17.34 24.40
N GLN A 13 -28.10 18.57 24.02
CA GLN A 13 -27.15 19.37 24.78
C GLN A 13 -27.69 19.73 26.18
N ASP A 14 -28.95 20.16 26.28
CA ASP A 14 -29.57 20.52 27.55
C ASP A 14 -29.65 19.31 28.51
N GLU A 15 -30.01 18.13 28.00
CA GLU A 15 -30.06 16.89 28.79
C GLU A 15 -28.65 16.42 29.20
N LEU A 16 -27.66 16.49 28.32
CA LEU A 16 -26.27 16.17 28.67
C LEU A 16 -25.72 17.13 29.73
N PHE A 17 -26.04 18.42 29.63
CA PHE A 17 -25.67 19.42 30.63
C PHE A 17 -26.27 19.09 32.00
N LYS A 18 -27.55 18.68 32.03
CA LYS A 18 -28.21 18.21 33.24
C LYS A 18 -27.54 16.97 33.82
N ILE A 19 -27.27 15.95 32.99
CA ILE A 19 -26.56 14.72 33.42
C ILE A 19 -25.17 15.07 33.97
N PHE A 20 -24.42 15.94 33.31
CA PHE A 20 -23.08 16.36 33.75
C PHE A 20 -23.13 17.03 35.12
N ARG A 21 -24.10 17.93 35.36
CA ARG A 21 -24.28 18.57 36.68
C ARG A 21 -24.69 17.59 37.77
N GLU A 22 -25.62 16.68 37.47
CA GLU A 22 -26.09 15.66 38.42
C GLU A 22 -25.03 14.59 38.72
N THR A 23 -24.04 14.39 37.84
CA THR A 23 -23.01 13.37 38.00
C THR A 23 -22.01 13.74 39.10
N PRO A 24 -21.69 12.83 40.04
CA PRO A 24 -20.66 13.06 41.05
C PRO A 24 -19.29 13.40 40.44
N LEU A 25 -18.47 14.18 41.15
CA LEU A 25 -17.12 14.57 40.73
C LEU A 25 -16.13 13.39 40.83
N LYS A 26 -16.33 12.37 40.00
CA LYS A 26 -15.45 11.21 39.81
C LYS A 26 -14.39 11.51 38.73
N LEU A 27 -13.48 10.57 38.48
CA LEU A 27 -12.25 10.80 37.72
C LEU A 27 -12.48 11.37 36.31
N ILE A 28 -13.49 10.89 35.57
CA ILE A 28 -13.75 11.36 34.21
C ILE A 28 -14.26 12.81 34.22
N LYS A 29 -15.31 13.09 35.00
CA LYS A 29 -15.82 14.46 35.16
C LYS A 29 -14.74 15.41 35.70
N PHE A 30 -14.00 14.98 36.72
CA PHE A 30 -12.96 15.78 37.36
C PHE A 30 -11.81 16.11 36.40
N SER A 31 -11.30 15.11 35.67
CA SER A 31 -10.21 15.33 34.71
C SER A 31 -10.64 16.19 33.52
N ALA A 32 -11.90 16.10 33.07
CA ALA A 32 -12.44 17.00 32.04
C ALA A 32 -12.40 18.47 32.51
N ILE A 33 -12.81 18.72 33.76
CA ILE A 33 -12.76 20.06 34.38
C ILE A 33 -11.31 20.55 34.49
N LEU A 34 -10.40 19.69 34.97
CA LEU A 34 -8.98 20.04 35.07
C LEU A 34 -8.35 20.38 33.72
N LYS A 35 -8.67 19.62 32.67
CA LYS A 35 -8.19 19.90 31.31
C LYS A 35 -8.59 21.31 30.86
N SER A 36 -9.84 21.73 31.06
CA SER A 36 -10.28 23.09 30.73
C SER A 36 -9.61 24.17 31.57
N ILE A 37 -9.39 23.91 32.86
CA ILE A 37 -8.70 24.83 33.77
C ILE A 37 -7.25 25.04 33.32
N PHE A 38 -6.48 23.94 33.17
CA PHE A 38 -5.05 24.01 32.84
C PHE A 38 -4.77 24.44 31.40
N LYS A 39 -5.73 24.31 30.48
CA LYS A 39 -5.62 24.91 29.14
C LYS A 39 -5.47 26.44 29.18
N LYS A 40 -5.96 27.10 30.24
CA LYS A 40 -5.92 28.56 30.41
C LYS A 40 -4.95 29.04 31.50
N LEU A 41 -4.34 28.12 32.23
CA LEU A 41 -3.35 28.44 33.27
C LEU A 41 -1.94 28.11 32.78
N SER A 42 -1.03 29.07 32.90
CA SER A 42 0.41 28.79 32.79
C SER A 42 0.88 28.15 34.10
N VAL A 43 1.45 26.94 34.00
CA VAL A 43 1.98 26.18 35.13
C VAL A 43 3.38 25.70 34.83
N ASP A 44 4.23 25.62 35.85
CA ASP A 44 5.57 25.06 35.72
C ASP A 44 5.54 23.52 35.58
N GLU A 45 6.67 22.94 35.12
CA GLU A 45 6.81 21.50 34.93
C GLU A 45 6.72 20.71 36.24
N GLY A 46 7.06 21.30 37.39
CA GLY A 46 6.93 20.63 38.69
C GLY A 46 5.47 20.37 39.06
N LEU A 47 4.63 21.39 38.96
CA LEU A 47 3.19 21.30 39.21
C LEU A 47 2.49 20.39 38.19
N LYS A 48 2.89 20.48 36.91
CA LYS A 48 2.38 19.58 35.85
C LYS A 48 2.64 18.12 36.19
N ASN A 49 3.88 17.79 36.58
CA ASN A 49 4.22 16.43 36.99
C ASN A 49 3.45 15.98 38.25
N GLU A 50 3.27 16.84 39.24
CA GLU A 50 2.47 16.53 40.43
C GLU A 50 1.02 16.19 40.07
N VAL A 51 0.38 17.01 39.22
CA VAL A 51 -0.99 16.77 38.75
C VAL A 51 -1.09 15.45 37.97
N LEU A 52 -0.16 15.19 37.05
CA LEU A 52 -0.13 13.93 36.29
C LEU A 52 0.02 12.71 37.20
N ILE A 53 0.91 12.77 38.19
CA ILE A 53 1.09 11.69 39.18
C ILE A 53 -0.20 11.44 39.96
N LEU A 54 -0.91 12.49 40.38
CA LEU A 54 -2.16 12.36 41.12
C LEU A 54 -3.26 11.74 40.26
N LEU A 55 -3.39 12.18 39.00
CA LEU A 55 -4.36 11.62 38.03
C LEU A 55 -4.04 10.16 37.69
N CYS A 56 -2.77 9.84 37.49
CA CYS A 56 -2.28 8.48 37.29
C CYS A 56 -2.59 7.56 38.48
N LYS A 57 -2.67 8.08 39.71
CA LYS A 57 -3.12 7.33 40.89
C LYS A 57 -4.65 7.20 40.99
N GLY A 58 -5.39 7.69 39.99
CA GLY A 58 -6.85 7.71 39.98
C GLY A 58 -7.46 8.65 41.04
N LEU A 59 -6.68 9.58 41.57
CA LEU A 59 -7.14 10.47 42.64
C LEU A 59 -8.01 11.58 42.07
N THR A 60 -9.16 11.80 42.70
CA THR A 60 -10.02 12.97 42.46
C THR A 60 -9.70 14.08 43.47
N PHE A 61 -10.47 15.17 43.45
CA PHE A 61 -10.26 16.33 44.32
C PHE A 61 -10.12 15.95 45.81
N ASN A 62 -8.88 15.93 46.30
CA ASN A 62 -8.50 15.47 47.65
C ASN A 62 -7.54 16.47 48.32
N LYS A 63 -7.03 16.13 49.51
CA LYS A 63 -6.08 16.98 50.26
C LYS A 63 -4.82 17.36 49.45
N SER A 64 -4.38 16.53 48.51
CA SER A 64 -3.22 16.82 47.66
C SER A 64 -3.56 17.88 46.61
N PHE A 65 -4.69 17.75 45.91
CA PHE A 65 -5.15 18.77 44.96
C PHE A 65 -5.47 20.11 45.61
N ARG A 66 -5.90 20.13 46.89
CA ARG A 66 -6.15 21.38 47.63
C ARG A 66 -4.90 22.23 47.89
N LYS A 67 -3.70 21.69 47.68
CA LYS A 67 -2.46 22.47 47.74
C LYS A 67 -2.29 23.39 46.54
N ILE A 68 -3.01 23.13 45.44
CA ILE A 68 -2.97 23.96 44.23
C ILE A 68 -3.81 25.22 44.48
N PRO A 69 -3.19 26.43 44.49
CA PRO A 69 -3.90 27.66 44.82
C PRO A 69 -5.10 27.90 43.90
N LYS A 70 -6.24 28.32 44.48
CA LYS A 70 -7.50 28.65 43.79
C LYS A 70 -8.18 27.51 43.03
N LEU A 71 -7.66 26.27 43.09
CA LEU A 71 -8.23 25.16 42.32
C LEU A 71 -9.69 24.86 42.69
N GLU A 72 -10.04 24.92 43.97
CA GLU A 72 -11.42 24.69 44.43
C GLU A 72 -12.42 25.69 43.82
N GLN A 73 -12.05 26.96 43.79
CA GLN A 73 -12.86 28.02 43.19
C GLN A 73 -13.00 27.82 41.67
N LEU A 74 -11.90 27.47 41.00
CA LEU A 74 -11.89 27.22 39.56
C LEU A 74 -12.71 25.98 39.17
N ILE A 75 -12.72 24.93 39.99
CA ILE A 75 -13.57 23.75 39.74
C ILE A 75 -15.05 24.15 39.73
N ILE A 76 -15.50 24.94 40.70
CA ILE A 76 -16.90 25.40 40.79
C ILE A 76 -17.26 26.27 39.57
N GLU A 77 -16.35 27.14 39.16
CA GLU A 77 -16.53 28.00 37.98
C GLU A 77 -16.67 27.17 36.69
N TYR A 78 -15.74 26.23 36.47
CA TYR A 78 -15.69 25.44 35.25
C TYR A 78 -16.74 24.32 35.19
N GLU A 79 -17.21 23.83 36.34
CA GLU A 79 -18.33 22.87 36.41
C GLU A 79 -19.61 23.45 35.79
N SER A 80 -19.75 24.77 35.74
CA SER A 80 -20.85 25.46 35.06
C SER A 80 -20.53 25.92 33.62
N SER A 81 -19.34 25.62 33.11
CA SER A 81 -18.90 26.02 31.77
C SER A 81 -19.15 24.93 30.71
N ASN A 82 -19.21 25.33 29.44
CA ASN A 82 -19.48 24.40 28.32
C ASN A 82 -18.24 23.56 27.92
N GLU A 83 -17.03 23.97 28.29
CA GLU A 83 -15.80 23.29 27.82
C GLU A 83 -15.63 21.88 28.42
N PRO A 84 -15.71 21.67 29.76
CA PRO A 84 -15.64 20.33 30.34
C PRO A 84 -16.80 19.44 29.93
N LEU A 85 -17.99 20.04 29.75
CA LEU A 85 -19.16 19.32 29.25
C LEU A 85 -18.90 18.73 27.87
N LEU A 86 -18.23 19.47 26.97
CA LEU A 86 -17.93 18.99 25.63
C LEU A 86 -17.03 17.75 25.68
N ASP A 87 -15.96 17.79 26.46
CA ASP A 87 -15.06 16.64 26.60
C ASP A 87 -15.79 15.45 27.24
N TYR A 88 -16.61 15.69 28.26
CA TYR A 88 -17.46 14.66 28.86
C TYR A 88 -18.48 14.06 27.87
N ALA A 89 -19.12 14.90 27.04
CA ALA A 89 -20.10 14.48 26.03
C ALA A 89 -19.48 13.56 24.96
N LYS A 90 -18.19 13.71 24.64
CA LYS A 90 -17.50 12.79 23.72
C LYS A 90 -17.46 11.36 24.23
N CYS A 91 -17.54 11.13 25.54
CA CYS A 91 -17.69 9.77 26.09
C CYS A 91 -19.03 9.14 25.69
N PHE A 92 -20.11 9.93 25.64
CA PHE A 92 -21.42 9.48 25.15
C PHE A 92 -21.37 9.21 23.65
N PHE A 93 -20.72 10.09 22.89
CA PHE A 93 -20.56 9.91 21.44
C PHE A 93 -19.80 8.61 21.15
N ALA A 94 -18.68 8.38 21.84
CA ALA A 94 -17.90 7.16 21.69
C ALA A 94 -18.70 5.90 22.05
N LYS A 95 -19.45 5.94 23.16
CA LYS A 95 -20.29 4.81 23.57
C LYS A 95 -21.38 4.52 22.54
N ALA A 96 -22.02 5.56 21.99
CA ALA A 96 -23.03 5.42 20.94
C ALA A 96 -22.43 4.81 19.66
N LEU A 97 -21.25 5.28 19.24
CA LEU A 97 -20.51 4.71 18.11
C LEU A 97 -20.13 3.24 18.34
N SER A 98 -19.73 2.89 19.57
CA SER A 98 -19.42 1.51 19.95
C SER A 98 -20.61 0.58 19.83
N ASN A 99 -21.77 1.00 20.37
CA ASN A 99 -23.00 0.22 20.30
C ASN A 99 -23.45 0.05 18.85
N PHE A 100 -23.38 1.13 18.07
CA PHE A 100 -23.70 1.14 16.65
C PHE A 100 -22.79 0.21 15.83
N PHE A 101 -21.47 0.29 16.02
CA PHE A 101 -20.50 -0.61 15.37
C PHE A 101 -20.85 -2.07 15.63
N ASN A 102 -21.00 -2.44 16.92
CA ASN A 102 -21.24 -3.82 17.34
C ASN A 102 -22.57 -4.37 16.78
N GLU A 103 -23.62 -3.54 16.74
CA GLU A 103 -24.93 -3.95 16.24
C GLU A 103 -24.95 -4.15 14.73
N LYS A 104 -24.22 -3.31 13.98
CA LYS A 104 -24.34 -3.23 12.52
C LYS A 104 -23.27 -4.03 11.78
N ILE A 105 -22.04 -4.12 12.28
CA ILE A 105 -20.91 -4.70 11.53
C ILE A 105 -21.18 -6.14 11.05
N SER A 106 -21.81 -6.95 11.90
CA SER A 106 -22.16 -8.35 11.60
C SER A 106 -23.24 -8.49 10.51
N LYS A 107 -24.02 -7.44 10.25
CA LYS A 107 -25.07 -7.41 9.22
C LYS A 107 -24.48 -7.20 7.81
N TYR A 108 -23.29 -6.61 7.70
CA TYR A 108 -22.63 -6.34 6.42
C TYR A 108 -21.79 -7.53 5.93
N LYS A 109 -22.47 -8.54 5.37
CA LYS A 109 -21.81 -9.72 4.78
C LYS A 109 -21.02 -9.39 3.50
N ASN A 110 -21.48 -8.42 2.72
CA ASN A 110 -20.79 -7.98 1.51
C ASN A 110 -19.60 -7.08 1.88
N GLU A 111 -18.39 -7.46 1.43
CA GLU A 111 -17.15 -6.75 1.74
C GLU A 111 -17.17 -5.28 1.28
N ALA A 112 -17.67 -4.99 0.08
CA ALA A 112 -17.71 -3.61 -0.42
C ALA A 112 -18.65 -2.74 0.41
N ALA A 113 -19.85 -3.24 0.74
CA ALA A 113 -20.78 -2.54 1.61
C ALA A 113 -20.22 -2.34 3.03
N ARG A 114 -19.49 -3.34 3.54
CA ARG A 114 -18.84 -3.27 4.85
C ARG A 114 -17.74 -2.22 4.88
N LYS A 115 -16.86 -2.18 3.87
CA LYS A 115 -15.81 -1.15 3.76
C LYS A 115 -16.38 0.27 3.66
N ILE A 116 -17.49 0.45 2.93
CA ILE A 116 -18.21 1.73 2.88
C ILE A 116 -18.67 2.13 4.27
N PHE A 117 -19.37 1.23 4.96
CA PHE A 117 -19.85 1.46 6.31
C PHE A 117 -18.70 1.82 7.27
N LEU A 118 -17.59 1.07 7.22
CA LEU A 118 -16.43 1.29 8.10
C LEU A 118 -15.73 2.62 7.83
N ARG A 119 -15.58 3.01 6.56
CA ARG A 119 -15.02 4.32 6.19
C ARG A 119 -15.92 5.46 6.64
N ASP A 120 -17.21 5.38 6.33
CA ASP A 120 -18.16 6.43 6.70
C ASP A 120 -18.30 6.54 8.23
N LEU A 121 -18.17 5.42 8.96
CA LEU A 121 -18.09 5.40 10.41
C LEU A 121 -16.78 6.00 10.94
N SER A 122 -15.65 5.73 10.27
CA SER A 122 -14.36 6.34 10.58
C SER A 122 -14.42 7.85 10.47
N ASP A 123 -15.02 8.39 9.41
CA ASP A 123 -15.21 9.84 9.24
C ASP A 123 -16.05 10.45 10.39
N LEU A 124 -17.02 9.68 10.90
CA LEU A 124 -17.82 10.09 12.05
C LEU A 124 -17.02 10.08 13.36
N THR A 125 -15.95 9.28 13.48
CA THR A 125 -15.12 9.25 14.70
C THR A 125 -14.35 10.54 14.96
N ASP A 126 -14.20 11.40 13.94
CA ASP A 126 -13.54 12.69 14.09
C ASP A 126 -14.19 13.57 15.18
N ILE A 127 -15.48 13.34 15.50
CA ILE A 127 -16.18 14.03 16.60
C ILE A 127 -15.63 13.69 18.00
N LEU A 128 -14.85 12.61 18.12
CA LEU A 128 -14.25 12.17 19.39
C LEU A 128 -12.96 12.91 19.74
N HIS A 129 -12.34 13.58 18.76
CA HIS A 129 -11.09 14.30 18.97
C HIS A 129 -11.31 15.68 19.64
N SER A 130 -10.25 16.26 20.19
CA SER A 130 -10.23 17.60 20.80
C SER A 130 -10.19 18.71 19.74
N ILE A 131 -11.26 18.85 18.97
CA ILE A 131 -11.44 19.96 18.02
C ILE A 131 -12.23 21.13 18.66
N PRO A 132 -12.02 22.39 18.22
CA PRO A 132 -12.85 23.54 18.61
C PRO A 132 -14.34 23.29 18.34
N VAL A 133 -15.21 23.86 19.18
CA VAL A 133 -16.68 23.70 19.09
C VAL A 133 -17.19 24.09 17.70
N GLU A 134 -16.67 25.17 17.13
CA GLU A 134 -17.07 25.66 15.80
C GLU A 134 -16.77 24.61 14.72
N LYS A 135 -15.58 24.00 14.76
CA LYS A 135 -15.21 22.93 13.83
C LYS A 135 -16.06 21.68 14.03
N LEU A 136 -16.38 21.33 15.28
CA LEU A 136 -17.26 20.22 15.59
C LEU A 136 -18.66 20.44 15.02
N LEU A 137 -19.23 21.64 15.19
CA LEU A 137 -20.55 21.99 14.66
C LEU A 137 -20.57 21.93 13.13
N THR A 138 -19.58 22.53 12.45
CA THR A 138 -19.46 22.44 10.99
C THR A 138 -19.33 20.99 10.52
N LYS A 139 -18.60 20.15 11.27
CA LYS A 139 -18.45 18.73 10.95
C LYS A 139 -19.79 17.98 11.09
N ILE A 140 -20.49 18.17 12.20
CA ILE A 140 -21.80 17.58 12.45
C ILE A 140 -22.80 18.01 11.36
N GLU A 141 -22.80 19.29 10.97
CA GLU A 141 -23.60 19.78 9.85
C GLU A 141 -23.24 19.07 8.54
N SER A 142 -21.95 18.99 8.20
CA SER A 142 -21.49 18.33 6.96
C SER A 142 -21.90 16.85 6.89
N LEU A 143 -21.82 16.13 8.02
CA LEU A 143 -22.22 14.72 8.13
C LEU A 143 -23.73 14.54 7.98
N GLN A 144 -24.52 15.52 8.39
CA GLN A 144 -25.97 15.52 8.25
C GLN A 144 -26.42 15.76 6.79
N PHE A 145 -25.74 16.65 6.05
CA PHE A 145 -26.13 17.02 4.69
C PHE A 145 -25.63 16.06 3.61
N ASN A 146 -24.65 15.22 3.92
CA ASN A 146 -24.18 14.20 2.99
C ASN A 146 -25.17 13.02 2.97
N GLU A 147 -25.83 12.80 1.82
CA GLU A 147 -26.85 11.76 1.64
C GLU A 147 -26.35 10.37 2.07
N LYS A 148 -25.06 10.06 1.88
CA LYS A 148 -24.47 8.76 2.23
C LYS A 148 -24.29 8.57 3.74
N THR A 149 -23.77 9.59 4.43
CA THR A 149 -23.52 9.53 5.89
C THR A 149 -24.77 9.83 6.72
N SER A 150 -25.81 10.41 6.12
CA SER A 150 -27.03 10.83 6.83
C SER A 150 -27.74 9.69 7.57
N VAL A 151 -27.75 8.47 7.02
CA VAL A 151 -28.37 7.30 7.66
C VAL A 151 -27.59 6.85 8.89
N ILE A 152 -26.26 6.75 8.76
CA ILE A 152 -25.35 6.40 9.86
C ILE A 152 -25.47 7.43 10.98
N PHE A 153 -25.48 8.72 10.62
CA PHE A 153 -25.63 9.81 11.56
C PHE A 153 -26.98 9.74 12.32
N MET A 154 -28.07 9.42 11.64
CA MET A 154 -29.38 9.28 12.30
C MET A 154 -29.44 8.12 13.29
N ASP A 155 -28.85 6.97 12.94
CA ASP A 155 -28.73 5.81 13.85
C ASP A 155 -27.85 6.16 15.07
N PHE A 156 -26.73 6.84 14.85
CA PHE A 156 -25.88 7.38 15.91
C PHE A 156 -26.65 8.29 16.88
N ILE A 157 -27.45 9.23 16.36
CA ILE A 157 -28.28 10.12 17.18
C ILE A 157 -29.34 9.36 17.98
N ASN A 158 -29.92 8.29 17.42
CA ASN A 158 -30.89 7.46 18.13
C ASN A 158 -30.24 6.70 19.30
N GLU A 159 -29.03 6.18 19.09
CA GLU A 159 -28.28 5.51 20.14
C GLU A 159 -27.84 6.50 21.24
N LEU A 160 -27.41 7.70 20.85
CA LEU A 160 -27.07 8.77 21.79
C LEU A 160 -28.26 9.14 22.69
N LYS A 161 -29.46 9.26 22.11
CA LYS A 161 -30.70 9.49 22.90
C LYS A 161 -30.98 8.35 23.86
N THR A 162 -30.81 7.11 23.41
CA THR A 162 -31.01 5.94 24.26
C THR A 162 -30.07 5.95 25.47
N LEU A 163 -28.82 6.40 25.30
CA LEU A 163 -27.88 6.56 26.42
C LEU A 163 -28.29 7.67 27.38
N ILE A 164 -28.78 8.80 26.86
CA ILE A 164 -29.26 9.94 27.65
C ILE A 164 -30.50 9.55 28.45
N ASP A 165 -31.48 8.90 27.82
CA ASP A 165 -32.72 8.44 28.47
C ASP A 165 -32.43 7.44 29.59
N LYS A 166 -31.40 6.58 29.41
CA LYS A 166 -30.91 5.66 30.42
C LYS A 166 -30.04 6.31 31.50
N LYS A 167 -29.76 7.61 31.40
CA LYS A 167 -28.81 8.35 32.23
C LYS A 167 -27.46 7.62 32.36
N TRP A 168 -26.95 7.10 31.24
CA TRP A 168 -25.67 6.40 31.21
C TRP A 168 -24.56 7.29 31.79
N ASN A 169 -23.63 6.69 32.55
CA ASN A 169 -22.58 7.41 33.23
C ASN A 169 -21.21 6.76 32.97
N PRO A 170 -20.27 7.45 32.29
CA PRO A 170 -18.93 6.91 32.01
C PRO A 170 -18.16 6.54 33.28
N ASP A 171 -18.31 7.29 34.39
CA ASP A 171 -17.60 7.02 35.65
C ASP A 171 -18.05 5.72 36.34
N LEU A 172 -19.17 5.12 35.94
CA LEU A 172 -19.61 3.81 36.42
C LEU A 172 -19.05 2.64 35.59
N GLU A 173 -18.63 2.91 34.34
CA GLU A 173 -18.15 1.88 33.42
C GLU A 173 -16.63 1.91 33.22
N VAL A 174 -15.97 3.03 33.51
CA VAL A 174 -14.53 3.26 33.25
C VAL A 174 -13.63 2.20 33.87
N GLU A 175 -13.85 1.79 35.13
CA GLU A 175 -13.01 0.80 35.81
C GLU A 175 -13.08 -0.58 35.13
N ARG A 176 -14.30 -0.99 34.77
CA ARG A 176 -14.53 -2.21 33.99
C ARG A 176 -13.83 -2.15 32.63
N LYS A 177 -13.89 -1.00 31.97
CA LYS A 177 -13.26 -0.76 30.66
C LYS A 177 -11.73 -0.71 30.73
N ILE A 178 -11.15 -0.18 31.81
CA ILE A 178 -9.71 -0.23 32.09
C ILE A 178 -9.28 -1.70 32.24
N ASN A 179 -10.01 -2.50 33.00
CA ASN A 179 -9.71 -3.93 33.15
C ASN A 179 -9.80 -4.71 31.83
N GLU A 180 -10.75 -4.36 30.95
CA GLU A 180 -10.81 -4.90 29.59
C GLU A 180 -9.59 -4.47 28.77
N ALA A 181 -9.21 -3.20 28.83
CA ALA A 181 -8.06 -2.65 28.12
C ALA A 181 -6.76 -3.32 28.57
N GLN A 182 -6.60 -3.58 29.87
CA GLN A 182 -5.44 -4.28 30.43
C GLN A 182 -5.28 -5.69 29.83
N LYS A 183 -6.36 -6.45 29.73
CA LYS A 183 -6.34 -7.78 29.09
C LYS A 183 -6.05 -7.70 27.60
N GLU A 184 -6.61 -6.69 26.92
CA GLU A 184 -6.40 -6.49 25.49
C GLU A 184 -4.95 -6.12 25.16
N ILE A 185 -4.30 -5.23 25.93
CA ILE A 185 -2.89 -4.89 25.69
C ILE A 185 -1.99 -6.12 25.92
N GLU A 186 -2.23 -6.91 26.96
CA GLU A 186 -1.49 -8.15 27.22
C GLU A 186 -1.63 -9.15 26.07
N PHE A 187 -2.85 -9.29 25.54
CA PHE A 187 -3.11 -10.12 24.36
C PHE A 187 -2.34 -9.61 23.12
N TYR A 188 -2.36 -8.31 22.86
CA TYR A 188 -1.64 -7.73 21.71
C TYR A 188 -0.12 -7.79 21.85
N LEU A 189 0.42 -7.64 23.06
CA LEU A 189 1.85 -7.84 23.32
C LEU A 189 2.27 -9.28 22.96
N SER A 190 1.48 -10.29 23.32
CA SER A 190 1.74 -11.68 22.93
C SER A 190 1.62 -11.91 21.40
N LYS A 191 0.67 -11.24 20.73
CA LYS A 191 0.60 -11.27 19.26
C LYS A 191 1.82 -10.62 18.61
N MET A 192 2.34 -9.54 19.19
CA MET A 192 3.55 -8.87 18.73
C MET A 192 4.80 -9.72 18.91
N GLU A 193 4.89 -10.56 19.94
CA GLU A 193 6.01 -11.52 20.06
C GLU A 193 6.05 -12.48 18.86
N ASN A 194 4.89 -12.99 18.46
CA ASN A 194 4.78 -13.86 17.29
C ASN A 194 5.08 -13.12 15.97
N LEU A 195 4.60 -11.88 15.83
CA LEU A 195 4.78 -11.08 14.61
C LEU A 195 6.23 -10.61 14.41
N SER A 196 6.86 -10.15 15.49
CA SER A 196 8.22 -9.61 15.47
C SER A 196 9.31 -10.69 15.61
N GLY A 197 8.97 -11.86 16.16
CA GLY A 197 9.94 -12.91 16.52
C GLY A 197 10.77 -12.59 17.77
N PHE A 198 10.42 -11.54 18.51
CA PHE A 198 11.12 -11.13 19.73
C PHE A 198 10.26 -11.39 20.96
N LYS A 199 10.91 -11.74 22.07
CA LYS A 199 10.22 -11.78 23.37
C LYS A 199 9.95 -10.37 23.87
N LEU A 200 8.87 -10.18 24.60
CA LEU A 200 8.53 -8.94 25.28
C LEU A 200 9.72 -8.42 26.11
N GLY A 201 10.04 -7.13 26.00
CA GLY A 201 11.19 -6.50 26.67
C GLY A 201 12.56 -6.81 26.06
N SER A 202 12.67 -7.70 25.06
CA SER A 202 13.95 -7.99 24.39
C SER A 202 14.32 -7.02 23.26
N ILE A 203 13.39 -6.11 22.95
CA ILE A 203 13.49 -5.03 21.95
C ILE A 203 12.51 -3.92 22.31
N GLY A 204 12.81 -2.70 21.86
CA GLY A 204 12.00 -1.51 22.11
C GLY A 204 12.02 -1.07 23.57
N ASN A 205 10.97 -0.35 23.97
CA ASN A 205 10.90 0.40 25.22
C ASN A 205 9.88 -0.15 26.23
N TYR A 206 9.47 -1.43 26.09
CA TYR A 206 8.57 -2.06 27.06
C TYR A 206 9.20 -2.15 28.46
N GLN A 207 8.39 -1.87 29.48
CA GLN A 207 8.73 -2.07 30.89
C GLN A 207 7.70 -3.00 31.55
N GLU A 208 8.16 -3.98 32.33
CA GLU A 208 7.29 -4.91 33.05
C GLU A 208 6.34 -4.17 34.02
N GLY A 209 5.11 -4.67 34.14
CA GLY A 209 4.10 -4.08 35.02
C GLY A 209 3.38 -2.86 34.46
N LEU A 210 3.28 -2.74 33.12
CA LEU A 210 2.54 -1.68 32.45
C LEU A 210 1.08 -1.63 32.94
N LEU A 211 0.65 -0.45 33.41
CA LEU A 211 -0.73 -0.23 33.85
C LEU A 211 -1.49 0.67 32.87
N ILE A 212 -2.73 0.29 32.56
CA ILE A 212 -3.64 1.15 31.83
C ILE A 212 -4.44 2.04 32.77
N HIS A 213 -4.49 3.33 32.46
CA HIS A 213 -5.35 4.31 33.11
C HIS A 213 -6.21 5.07 32.09
N CYS A 214 -7.19 5.81 32.59
CA CYS A 214 -8.09 6.60 31.76
C CYS A 214 -8.53 7.88 32.46
N PHE A 215 -8.02 9.01 31.98
CA PHE A 215 -8.41 10.35 32.38
C PHE A 215 -8.11 11.34 31.25
N PHE A 216 -8.82 12.47 31.24
CA PHE A 216 -8.48 13.57 30.33
C PHE A 216 -7.15 14.20 30.75
N ASP A 217 -6.10 13.93 29.97
CA ASP A 217 -4.80 14.55 30.19
C ASP A 217 -4.87 16.04 29.80
N PRO A 218 -4.62 16.97 30.74
CA PRO A 218 -4.67 18.40 30.46
C PRO A 218 -3.72 18.88 29.36
N TRP A 219 -2.64 18.14 29.10
CA TRP A 219 -1.60 18.50 28.13
C TRP A 219 -1.56 17.60 26.90
N TYR A 220 -2.55 16.73 26.74
CA TYR A 220 -2.63 15.85 25.59
C TYR A 220 -2.95 16.59 24.28
N ASN A 221 -2.31 16.14 23.20
CA ASN A 221 -2.44 16.72 21.86
C ASN A 221 -2.91 15.67 20.85
N ASP A 222 -4.11 15.87 20.29
CA ASP A 222 -4.68 15.01 19.24
C ASP A 222 -3.94 15.06 17.90
N ASN A 223 -3.06 16.05 17.68
CA ASN A 223 -2.24 16.15 16.47
C ASN A 223 -0.90 15.40 16.59
N SER A 224 -0.68 14.66 17.67
CA SER A 224 0.55 13.87 17.84
C SER A 224 0.56 12.63 16.93
N SER A 225 1.76 12.12 16.62
CA SER A 225 1.94 10.87 15.87
C SER A 225 1.24 9.68 16.54
N LEU A 226 1.21 9.66 17.88
CA LEU A 226 0.57 8.63 18.70
C LEU A 226 -0.69 9.16 19.39
N TRP A 227 -1.61 9.77 18.62
CA TRP A 227 -2.89 10.24 19.16
C TRP A 227 -3.68 9.10 19.82
N GLY A 228 -4.55 9.47 20.75
CA GLY A 228 -5.47 8.60 21.48
C GLY A 228 -4.98 8.23 22.87
N VAL A 229 -3.66 8.30 23.07
CA VAL A 229 -2.99 7.79 24.27
C VAL A 229 -1.84 8.71 24.69
N SER A 230 -1.50 8.66 25.98
CA SER A 230 -0.29 9.26 26.55
C SER A 230 0.46 8.16 27.30
N PHE A 231 1.72 7.92 26.96
CA PHE A 231 2.59 7.01 27.73
C PHE A 231 3.47 7.81 28.69
N TYR A 232 3.48 7.43 29.97
CA TYR A 232 4.31 8.04 31.02
C TYR A 232 5.36 7.02 31.49
N PRO A 233 6.56 7.00 30.89
CA PRO A 233 7.55 5.94 31.13
C PRO A 233 7.99 5.82 32.59
N ILE A 234 8.11 6.94 33.31
CA ILE A 234 8.55 6.96 34.71
C ILE A 234 7.57 6.22 35.63
N LEU A 235 6.28 6.30 35.32
CA LEU A 235 5.21 5.63 36.09
C LEU A 235 4.85 4.27 35.51
N ASN A 236 5.38 3.93 34.32
CA ASN A 236 4.96 2.81 33.50
C ASN A 236 3.43 2.75 33.30
N ILE A 237 2.83 3.91 32.99
CA ILE A 237 1.38 4.05 32.80
C ILE A 237 1.07 4.46 31.36
N LEU A 238 0.16 3.73 30.74
CA LEU A 238 -0.47 4.09 29.48
C LEU A 238 -1.86 4.67 29.75
N ASN A 239 -2.03 5.97 29.55
CA ASN A 239 -3.31 6.64 29.69
C ASN A 239 -4.04 6.68 28.35
N LEU A 240 -5.22 6.06 28.24
CA LEU A 240 -6.13 6.27 27.11
C LEU A 240 -7.06 7.44 27.39
N GLN A 241 -7.22 8.36 26.43
CA GLN A 241 -8.18 9.44 26.62
C GLN A 241 -9.60 8.87 26.74
N PRO A 242 -10.46 9.42 27.62
CA PRO A 242 -11.76 8.85 27.93
C PRO A 242 -12.69 8.54 26.76
N PRO A 243 -12.81 9.36 25.70
CA PRO A 243 -13.65 9.00 24.56
C PRO A 243 -13.23 7.67 23.95
N TYR A 244 -11.93 7.45 23.79
CA TYR A 244 -11.43 6.27 23.11
C TYR A 244 -11.62 4.99 23.94
N ILE A 245 -11.70 5.08 25.28
CA ILE A 245 -11.94 3.88 26.10
C ILE A 245 -13.35 3.30 25.90
N PHE A 246 -14.32 4.14 25.53
CA PHE A 246 -15.73 3.74 25.39
C PHE A 246 -16.10 3.31 23.98
N PHE A 247 -15.21 3.47 23.00
CA PHE A 247 -15.36 2.90 21.65
C PHE A 247 -14.47 1.67 21.47
N ASP A 248 -15.05 0.48 21.63
CA ASP A 248 -14.32 -0.78 21.69
C ASP A 248 -13.40 -1.05 20.48
N ALA A 249 -13.89 -0.87 19.26
CA ALA A 249 -13.08 -1.11 18.06
C ALA A 249 -11.88 -0.15 17.98
N LEU A 250 -12.10 1.13 18.32
CA LEU A 250 -11.05 2.14 18.29
C LEU A 250 -10.05 1.99 19.45
N ARG A 251 -10.54 1.67 20.65
CA ARG A 251 -9.73 1.29 21.82
C ARG A 251 -8.76 0.18 21.47
N ARG A 252 -9.27 -0.90 20.88
CA ARG A 252 -8.47 -2.06 20.49
C ARG A 252 -7.42 -1.72 19.44
N GLY A 253 -7.77 -0.89 18.45
CA GLY A 253 -6.81 -0.37 17.47
C GLY A 253 -5.67 0.43 18.10
N LEU A 254 -6.00 1.37 19.00
CA LEU A 254 -5.02 2.15 19.74
C LEU A 254 -4.10 1.28 20.61
N LEU A 255 -4.67 0.32 21.34
CA LEU A 255 -3.89 -0.61 22.17
C LEU A 255 -2.99 -1.51 21.32
N ALA A 256 -3.47 -1.98 20.17
CA ALA A 256 -2.66 -2.76 19.23
C ALA A 256 -1.48 -1.94 18.67
N ARG A 257 -1.70 -0.66 18.37
CA ARG A 257 -0.63 0.27 17.98
C ARG A 257 0.38 0.47 19.10
N GLU A 258 -0.05 0.65 20.34
CA GLU A 258 0.87 0.80 21.46
C GLU A 258 1.63 -0.49 21.77
N ALA A 259 1.00 -1.66 21.61
CA ALA A 259 1.74 -2.93 21.65
C ALA A 259 2.85 -2.95 20.58
N ALA A 260 2.58 -2.48 19.36
CA ALA A 260 3.61 -2.38 18.32
C ALA A 260 4.69 -1.33 18.65
N HIS A 261 4.29 -0.20 19.22
CA HIS A 261 5.20 0.85 19.69
C HIS A 261 6.19 0.30 20.74
N PHE A 262 5.73 -0.50 21.70
CA PHE A 262 6.61 -1.09 22.70
C PHE A 262 7.65 -2.07 22.15
N PHE A 263 7.41 -2.66 20.98
CA PHE A 263 8.38 -3.49 20.26
C PHE A 263 9.24 -2.70 19.27
N THR A 264 8.89 -1.44 19.00
CA THR A 264 9.59 -0.61 18.01
C THR A 264 11.03 -0.39 18.45
N PRO A 265 12.03 -0.80 17.66
CA PRO A 265 13.44 -0.65 18.04
C PRO A 265 13.84 0.84 18.13
N ASN A 266 14.61 1.20 19.16
CA ASN A 266 15.01 2.59 19.44
C ASN A 266 15.70 3.27 18.26
N ILE A 267 16.39 2.49 17.40
CA ILE A 267 17.06 2.99 16.20
C ILE A 267 16.11 3.65 15.18
N ILE A 268 14.83 3.32 15.18
CA ILE A 268 13.81 3.93 14.30
C ILE A 268 12.82 4.82 15.04
N GLU A 269 12.95 5.00 16.35
CA GLU A 269 11.97 5.73 17.17
C GLU A 269 11.82 7.20 16.74
N LYS A 270 12.90 7.82 16.23
CA LYS A 270 12.91 9.18 15.69
C LYS A 270 12.76 9.26 14.18
N MET A 271 12.57 8.12 13.51
CA MET A 271 12.39 8.09 12.07
C MET A 271 11.07 8.77 11.69
N GLU A 272 11.09 9.58 10.63
CA GLU A 272 9.87 10.15 10.07
C GLU A 272 8.86 9.04 9.77
N ARG A 273 7.60 9.23 10.15
CA ARG A 273 6.49 8.29 9.90
C ARG A 273 6.70 6.88 10.46
N VAL A 274 7.51 6.71 11.52
CA VAL A 274 7.63 5.42 12.22
C VAL A 274 6.26 4.85 12.65
N TYR A 275 5.30 5.73 12.94
CA TYR A 275 3.93 5.37 13.27
C TYR A 275 3.22 4.57 12.18
N GLU A 276 3.58 4.69 10.89
CA GLU A 276 2.98 3.87 9.83
C GLU A 276 3.39 2.40 9.97
N GLN A 277 4.61 2.11 10.45
CA GLN A 277 5.02 0.74 10.76
C GLN A 277 4.22 0.21 11.95
N MET A 278 4.02 1.04 12.98
CA MET A 278 3.25 0.67 14.17
C MET A 278 1.78 0.41 13.81
N ASP A 279 1.19 1.25 12.97
CA ASP A 279 -0.19 1.12 12.50
C ASP A 279 -0.37 -0.13 11.61
N TYR A 280 0.63 -0.46 10.78
CA TYR A 280 0.64 -1.71 10.03
C TYR A 280 0.77 -2.94 10.94
N CYS A 281 1.66 -2.91 11.94
CA CYS A 281 1.74 -3.98 12.95
C CYS A 281 0.40 -4.14 13.69
N ALA A 282 -0.26 -3.05 14.08
CA ALA A 282 -1.59 -3.06 14.69
C ALA A 282 -2.61 -3.74 13.76
N TYR A 283 -2.65 -3.35 12.49
CA TYR A 283 -3.50 -3.97 11.47
C TYR A 283 -3.30 -5.49 11.38
N LYS A 284 -2.08 -5.99 11.56
CA LYS A 284 -1.76 -7.43 11.48
C LYS A 284 -2.15 -8.23 12.73
N ILE A 285 -2.22 -7.60 13.91
CA ILE A 285 -2.53 -8.29 15.18
C ILE A 285 -3.99 -8.13 15.62
N LEU A 286 -4.74 -7.21 15.00
CA LEU A 286 -6.18 -7.04 15.21
C LEU A 286 -7.00 -8.15 14.56
N ASN A 287 -8.25 -8.32 15.01
CA ASN A 287 -9.20 -9.23 14.37
C ASN A 287 -9.73 -8.64 13.05
N ASP A 288 -10.22 -9.47 12.13
CA ASP A 288 -10.57 -9.08 10.75
C ASP A 288 -11.40 -7.77 10.64
N PHE A 289 -12.53 -7.63 11.35
CA PHE A 289 -13.34 -6.41 11.27
C PHE A 289 -12.70 -5.18 11.91
N GLU A 290 -11.85 -5.39 12.91
CA GLU A 290 -11.15 -4.32 13.63
C GLU A 290 -9.95 -3.84 12.81
N ALA A 291 -9.25 -4.76 12.16
CA ALA A 291 -8.21 -4.46 11.18
C ALA A 291 -8.79 -3.68 9.99
N GLU A 292 -9.93 -4.10 9.43
CA GLU A 292 -10.63 -3.37 8.36
C GLU A 292 -11.06 -1.96 8.82
N PHE A 293 -11.50 -1.79 10.07
CA PHE A 293 -11.85 -0.47 10.60
C PHE A 293 -10.61 0.40 10.81
N TRP A 294 -9.53 -0.19 11.32
CA TRP A 294 -8.25 0.49 11.56
C TRP A 294 -7.58 0.99 10.27
N GLU A 295 -7.82 0.30 9.15
CA GLU A 295 -7.45 0.75 7.79
C GLU A 295 -8.01 2.14 7.45
N PHE A 296 -9.06 2.61 8.13
CA PHE A 296 -9.59 3.96 7.95
C PHE A 296 -9.33 4.84 9.18
N ALA A 297 -9.54 4.30 10.38
CA ALA A 297 -9.55 5.08 11.61
C ALA A 297 -8.16 5.50 12.10
N ARG A 298 -7.08 4.78 11.74
CA ARG A 298 -5.72 4.99 12.29
C ARG A 298 -5.22 6.43 12.16
N HIS A 299 -5.66 7.14 11.12
CA HIS A 299 -5.17 8.47 10.79
C HIS A 299 -5.53 9.51 11.86
N GLY A 300 -6.67 9.35 12.53
CA GLY A 300 -7.23 10.40 13.38
C GLY A 300 -7.28 11.73 12.62
N LEU A 301 -6.66 12.78 13.21
CA LEU A 301 -6.57 14.11 12.60
C LEU A 301 -5.32 14.33 11.73
N ARG A 302 -4.48 13.31 11.48
CA ARG A 302 -3.22 13.44 10.73
C ARG A 302 -3.48 13.45 9.22
N GLU A 303 -3.62 14.65 8.63
CA GLU A 303 -3.84 14.81 7.18
C GLU A 303 -2.71 14.22 6.33
N GLU A 304 -1.45 14.37 6.75
CA GLU A 304 -0.28 13.81 6.04
C GLU A 304 -0.37 12.28 5.84
N SER A 305 -0.93 11.57 6.83
CA SER A 305 -1.08 10.12 6.76
C SER A 305 -2.25 9.70 5.86
N LYS A 306 -3.21 10.59 5.58
CA LYS A 306 -4.32 10.31 4.64
C LYS A 306 -3.84 10.37 3.19
N GLU A 307 -2.79 11.14 2.91
CA GLU A 307 -2.16 11.20 1.58
C GLU A 307 -1.22 10.02 1.33
N PHE A 308 -0.63 9.45 2.40
CA PHE A 308 0.31 8.33 2.32
C PHE A 308 -0.32 7.01 2.77
N ASP A 309 -0.46 6.06 1.84
CA ASP A 309 -1.05 4.77 2.12
C ASP A 309 -0.05 3.78 2.76
N GLY A 310 0.27 3.99 4.03
CA GLY A 310 1.26 3.18 4.76
C GLY A 310 0.91 1.70 4.87
N ILE A 311 -0.39 1.36 5.05
CA ILE A 311 -0.85 -0.03 5.09
C ILE A 311 -0.53 -0.72 3.77
N ASN A 312 -0.92 -0.13 2.63
CA ASN A 312 -0.67 -0.75 1.33
C ASN A 312 0.82 -0.80 0.99
N TYR A 313 1.60 0.23 1.35
CA TYR A 313 3.05 0.20 1.22
C TYR A 313 3.67 -1.02 1.92
N TYR A 314 3.31 -1.29 3.18
CA TYR A 314 3.84 -2.46 3.89
C TYR A 314 3.28 -3.78 3.40
N LEU A 315 2.02 -3.82 2.93
CA LEU A 315 1.45 -5.00 2.27
C LEU A 315 2.18 -5.34 0.97
N GLU A 316 2.62 -4.36 0.19
CA GLU A 316 3.43 -4.57 -1.01
C GLU A 316 4.77 -5.21 -0.65
N TRP A 317 5.46 -4.68 0.37
CA TRP A 317 6.71 -5.27 0.85
C TRP A 317 6.51 -6.65 1.49
N GLU A 318 5.44 -6.88 2.26
CA GLU A 318 5.06 -8.20 2.76
C GLU A 318 4.66 -9.15 1.61
N ALA A 319 4.24 -8.64 0.45
CA ALA A 319 4.00 -9.39 -0.78
C ALA A 319 5.27 -9.60 -1.62
N ILE A 320 6.36 -8.85 -1.38
CA ILE A 320 7.69 -9.05 -1.98
C ILE A 320 8.69 -9.82 -1.09
N VAL A 321 8.83 -9.54 0.21
CA VAL A 321 9.73 -10.22 1.19
C VAL A 321 9.25 -11.56 1.79
N GLY A 322 8.09 -11.63 2.43
CA GLY A 322 7.53 -12.89 2.94
C GLY A 322 6.44 -12.63 3.97
N TRP A 323 5.76 -13.69 4.42
CA TRP A 323 4.90 -13.62 5.61
C TRP A 323 5.70 -13.34 6.90
N ASP A 324 7.02 -13.58 6.87
CA ASP A 324 7.98 -13.28 7.93
C ASP A 324 8.65 -11.91 7.76
N PHE A 325 8.09 -11.04 6.90
CA PHE A 325 8.64 -9.73 6.58
C PHE A 325 8.96 -8.89 7.82
N LEU A 326 7.99 -8.70 8.72
CA LEU A 326 8.19 -7.89 9.92
C LEU A 326 9.27 -8.48 10.83
N ASN A 327 9.27 -9.79 11.06
CA ASN A 327 10.33 -10.46 11.82
C ASN A 327 11.72 -10.20 11.21
N LYS A 328 11.87 -10.35 9.89
CA LYS A 328 13.13 -10.04 9.19
C LYS A 328 13.53 -8.57 9.35
N VAL A 329 12.60 -7.63 9.23
CA VAL A 329 12.88 -6.20 9.44
C VAL A 329 13.36 -5.95 10.87
N PHE A 330 12.63 -6.42 11.88
CA PHE A 330 13.00 -6.23 13.29
C PHE A 330 14.36 -6.86 13.61
N SER A 331 14.65 -8.04 13.05
CA SER A 331 15.94 -8.72 13.19
C SER A 331 17.10 -7.89 12.60
N ARG A 332 16.90 -7.28 11.42
CA ARG A 332 17.88 -6.39 10.81
C ARG A 332 18.09 -5.12 11.63
N LEU A 333 17.01 -4.47 12.08
CA LEU A 333 17.10 -3.28 12.93
C LEU A 333 17.85 -3.57 14.23
N LYS A 334 17.57 -4.69 14.90
CA LYS A 334 18.32 -5.12 16.10
C LYS A 334 19.80 -5.35 15.82
N SER A 335 20.12 -5.93 14.65
CA SER A 335 21.53 -6.13 14.24
C SER A 335 22.25 -4.80 14.02
N ILE A 336 21.59 -3.81 13.42
CA ILE A 336 22.18 -2.50 13.10
C ILE A 336 22.32 -1.64 14.36
N ASN A 337 21.39 -1.78 15.32
CA ASN A 337 21.43 -1.08 16.60
C ASN A 337 22.71 -1.34 17.43
N ARG A 338 23.52 -2.33 17.05
CA ARG A 338 24.83 -2.61 17.67
C ARG A 338 25.90 -1.55 17.34
N PHE A 339 25.77 -0.85 16.23
CA PHE A 339 26.78 0.10 15.75
C PHE A 339 26.21 1.44 15.30
N LYS A 340 24.89 1.60 15.28
CA LYS A 340 24.22 2.86 14.96
C LYS A 340 23.06 3.11 15.89
N SER A 341 22.96 4.33 16.42
CA SER A 341 21.92 4.72 17.37
C SER A 341 20.60 5.10 16.71
N GLU A 342 20.63 5.61 15.48
CA GLU A 342 19.45 6.11 14.76
C GLU A 342 19.61 5.90 13.24
N ILE A 343 18.51 5.66 12.52
CA ILE A 343 18.46 5.65 11.04
C ILE A 343 17.36 6.57 10.52
N ASN A 344 17.55 7.10 9.31
CA ASN A 344 16.51 7.84 8.60
C ASN A 344 15.65 6.92 7.71
N PHE A 345 14.58 7.46 7.13
CA PHE A 345 13.62 6.69 6.31
C PHE A 345 14.27 6.07 5.06
N SER A 346 15.22 6.76 4.41
CA SER A 346 15.94 6.23 3.23
C SER A 346 16.79 5.00 3.57
N GLU A 347 17.45 5.03 4.73
CA GLU A 347 18.22 3.90 5.24
C GLU A 347 17.31 2.73 5.65
N TYR A 348 16.16 3.02 6.25
CA TYR A 348 15.13 2.02 6.53
C TYR A 348 14.62 1.35 5.24
N GLN A 349 14.32 2.15 4.21
CA GLN A 349 13.95 1.68 2.89
C GLN A 349 15.03 0.74 2.32
N SER A 350 16.31 1.13 2.41
CA SER A 350 17.43 0.31 1.95
C SER A 350 17.50 -1.06 2.66
N ILE A 351 17.13 -1.13 3.94
CA ILE A 351 17.05 -2.40 4.68
C ILE A 351 15.91 -3.26 4.13
N VAL A 352 14.74 -2.67 3.92
CA VAL A 352 13.55 -3.35 3.35
C VAL A 352 13.86 -3.86 1.93
N ASP A 353 14.48 -3.03 1.09
CA ASP A 353 14.90 -3.38 -0.27
C ASP A 353 15.88 -4.55 -0.24
N SER A 354 16.89 -4.51 0.63
CA SER A 354 17.85 -5.61 0.81
C SER A 354 17.19 -6.93 1.19
N LEU A 355 16.11 -6.91 1.98
CA LEU A 355 15.34 -8.10 2.30
C LEU A 355 14.56 -8.64 1.10
N ALA A 356 14.12 -7.75 0.21
CA ALA A 356 13.48 -8.10 -1.05
C ALA A 356 14.47 -8.69 -2.08
N LEU A 357 15.74 -8.27 -2.06
CA LEU A 357 16.80 -8.79 -2.96
C LEU A 357 17.13 -10.27 -2.76
N LYS A 358 16.83 -10.83 -1.57
CA LYS A 358 17.20 -12.22 -1.25
C LYS A 358 16.47 -13.21 -2.16
N PRO A 359 17.19 -14.16 -2.80
CA PRO A 359 16.59 -15.25 -3.56
C PRO A 359 15.51 -15.99 -2.78
N LYS A 360 14.45 -16.40 -3.47
CA LYS A 360 13.30 -17.05 -2.85
C LYS A 360 13.05 -18.42 -3.45
N HIS A 361 13.35 -19.44 -2.66
CA HIS A 361 12.83 -20.77 -2.92
C HIS A 361 11.42 -20.87 -2.36
N VAL A 362 10.43 -20.95 -3.25
CA VAL A 362 9.06 -21.22 -2.88
C VAL A 362 8.75 -22.64 -3.26
N SER A 363 8.57 -23.51 -2.26
CA SER A 363 8.06 -24.87 -2.48
C SER A 363 6.63 -24.82 -3.02
N LEU A 364 6.29 -25.60 -4.03
CA LEU A 364 4.92 -25.74 -4.52
C LEU A 364 4.53 -27.21 -4.54
N THR A 365 3.35 -27.52 -4.02
CA THR A 365 2.77 -28.87 -4.10
C THR A 365 2.25 -29.15 -5.51
N GLN A 366 2.03 -30.44 -5.82
CA GLN A 366 1.48 -30.83 -7.12
C GLN A 366 0.08 -30.23 -7.38
N GLU A 367 -0.74 -30.09 -6.34
CA GLU A 367 -2.06 -29.46 -6.44
C GLU A 367 -1.96 -27.96 -6.73
N GLU A 368 -1.01 -27.27 -6.08
CA GLU A 368 -0.70 -25.86 -6.33
C GLU A 368 -0.20 -25.65 -7.77
N LEU A 369 0.68 -26.51 -8.27
CA LEU A 369 1.18 -26.47 -9.65
C LEU A 369 0.09 -26.77 -10.68
N SER A 370 -0.80 -27.72 -10.41
CA SER A 370 -1.94 -28.00 -11.29
C SER A 370 -2.83 -26.78 -11.46
N ILE A 371 -3.15 -26.07 -10.37
CA ILE A 371 -3.89 -24.81 -10.45
C ILE A 371 -3.10 -23.74 -11.20
N LEU A 372 -1.80 -23.64 -10.96
CA LEU A 372 -0.93 -22.64 -11.60
C LEU A 372 -0.86 -22.84 -13.12
N ASN A 373 -0.79 -24.08 -13.61
CA ASN A 373 -0.86 -24.42 -15.03
C ASN A 373 -2.17 -23.95 -15.68
N PHE A 374 -3.31 -24.14 -15.03
CA PHE A 374 -4.57 -23.62 -15.58
C PHE A 374 -4.65 -22.09 -15.54
N LEU A 375 -4.03 -21.46 -14.54
CA LEU A 375 -3.98 -20.01 -14.43
C LEU A 375 -3.09 -19.40 -15.52
N SER A 376 -1.94 -20.00 -15.86
CA SER A 376 -1.07 -19.49 -16.92
C SER A 376 -1.76 -19.49 -18.28
N GLU A 377 -2.54 -20.53 -18.58
CA GLU A 377 -3.31 -20.61 -19.82
C GLU A 377 -4.57 -19.72 -19.81
N LYS A 378 -5.29 -19.69 -18.69
CA LYS A 378 -6.55 -18.95 -18.53
C LYS A 378 -6.56 -18.15 -17.21
N PRO A 379 -5.94 -16.96 -17.19
CA PRO A 379 -5.78 -16.18 -15.95
C PRO A 379 -7.09 -15.80 -15.23
N LEU A 380 -8.18 -15.65 -15.98
CA LEU A 380 -9.51 -15.31 -15.45
C LEU A 380 -10.43 -16.53 -15.22
N ILE A 381 -9.90 -17.75 -15.26
CA ILE A 381 -10.66 -18.97 -15.00
C ILE A 381 -11.38 -18.90 -13.64
N SER A 382 -12.66 -19.28 -13.63
CA SER A 382 -13.48 -19.23 -12.41
C SER A 382 -13.07 -20.31 -11.41
N VAL A 383 -13.31 -20.07 -10.11
CA VAL A 383 -13.06 -21.08 -9.05
C VAL A 383 -13.86 -22.37 -9.32
N SER A 384 -15.06 -22.25 -9.86
CA SER A 384 -15.90 -23.39 -10.24
C SER A 384 -15.31 -24.20 -11.38
N GLU A 385 -14.82 -23.53 -12.42
CA GLU A 385 -14.17 -24.22 -13.54
C GLU A 385 -12.84 -24.85 -13.10
N LEU A 386 -12.05 -24.18 -12.25
CA LEU A 386 -10.86 -24.76 -11.64
C LEU A 386 -11.19 -26.03 -10.87
N SER A 387 -12.20 -25.98 -9.99
CA SER A 387 -12.66 -27.15 -9.21
C SER A 387 -13.07 -28.33 -10.09
N GLN A 388 -13.80 -28.06 -11.18
CA GLN A 388 -14.18 -29.10 -12.15
C GLN A 388 -12.97 -29.71 -12.88
N LYS A 389 -12.00 -28.88 -13.26
CA LYS A 389 -10.82 -29.33 -14.02
C LYS A 389 -9.77 -30.02 -13.16
N THR A 390 -9.62 -29.62 -11.91
CA THR A 390 -8.64 -30.21 -11.00
C THR A 390 -9.20 -31.38 -10.18
N GLY A 391 -10.53 -31.55 -10.15
CA GLY A 391 -11.19 -32.55 -9.31
C GLY A 391 -11.19 -32.21 -7.81
N VAL A 392 -10.75 -31.00 -7.45
CA VAL A 392 -10.61 -30.52 -6.07
C VAL A 392 -11.88 -29.75 -5.66
N SER A 393 -12.30 -29.83 -4.40
CA SER A 393 -13.50 -29.12 -3.92
C SER A 393 -13.35 -27.59 -3.97
N LEU A 394 -14.46 -26.86 -4.16
CA LEU A 394 -14.49 -25.39 -4.20
C LEU A 394 -13.77 -24.71 -3.02
N PRO A 395 -13.98 -25.11 -1.74
CA PRO A 395 -13.27 -24.49 -0.62
C PRO A 395 -11.75 -24.71 -0.67
N THR A 396 -11.34 -25.88 -1.17
CA THR A 396 -9.92 -26.22 -1.30
C THR A 396 -9.28 -25.44 -2.44
N VAL A 397 -9.94 -25.25 -3.59
CA VAL A 397 -9.45 -24.36 -4.65
C VAL A 397 -9.29 -22.93 -4.16
N GLN A 398 -10.26 -22.40 -3.40
CA GLN A 398 -10.15 -21.07 -2.80
C GLN A 398 -8.96 -20.97 -1.85
N LYS A 399 -8.76 -22.00 -1.02
CA LYS A 399 -7.60 -22.09 -0.12
C LYS A 399 -6.29 -22.12 -0.92
N LEU A 400 -6.18 -22.96 -1.94
CA LEU A 400 -4.98 -23.09 -2.77
C LEU A 400 -4.66 -21.79 -3.53
N LEU A 401 -5.66 -21.10 -4.09
CA LEU A 401 -5.46 -19.78 -4.70
C LEU A 401 -4.97 -18.74 -3.69
N LYS A 402 -5.51 -18.75 -2.48
CA LYS A 402 -5.03 -17.89 -1.38
C LYS A 402 -3.58 -18.24 -1.01
N THR A 403 -3.26 -19.53 -0.91
CA THR A 403 -1.90 -20.00 -0.62
C THR A 403 -0.92 -19.59 -1.72
N LEU A 404 -1.22 -19.82 -3.00
CA LEU A 404 -0.39 -19.41 -4.14
C LEU A 404 -0.14 -17.90 -4.14
N ARG A 405 -1.17 -17.09 -3.86
CA ARG A 405 -1.03 -15.64 -3.72
C ARG A 405 -0.11 -15.24 -2.55
N LEU A 406 -0.19 -15.92 -1.41
CA LEU A 406 0.64 -15.58 -0.24
C LEU A 406 2.08 -16.10 -0.38
N LYS A 407 2.24 -17.31 -0.90
CA LYS A 407 3.50 -18.07 -0.94
C LYS A 407 4.37 -17.63 -2.12
N ALA A 408 3.83 -17.73 -3.33
CA ALA A 408 4.54 -17.46 -4.58
C ALA A 408 4.21 -16.08 -5.17
N ASN A 409 3.36 -15.30 -4.50
CA ASN A 409 2.84 -14.03 -5.02
C ASN A 409 2.34 -14.24 -6.46
N ILE A 410 1.43 -15.19 -6.66
CA ILE A 410 0.77 -15.38 -7.95
C ILE A 410 -0.50 -14.55 -7.97
N TRP A 411 -0.62 -13.65 -8.94
CA TRP A 411 -1.87 -12.95 -9.18
C TRP A 411 -2.14 -12.75 -10.67
N PRO A 412 -3.40 -12.83 -11.10
CA PRO A 412 -3.78 -12.41 -12.43
C PRO A 412 -3.61 -10.90 -12.58
N SER A 413 -3.04 -10.48 -13.69
CA SER A 413 -2.82 -9.09 -14.08
C SER A 413 -3.37 -8.87 -15.50
N VAL A 414 -3.16 -7.67 -16.05
CA VAL A 414 -3.45 -7.37 -17.45
C VAL A 414 -2.25 -6.74 -18.13
N LEU A 415 -1.98 -7.21 -19.34
CA LEU A 415 -1.10 -6.58 -20.31
C LEU A 415 -1.89 -5.55 -21.09
N VAL A 416 -1.28 -4.43 -21.45
CA VAL A 416 -1.97 -3.31 -22.10
C VAL A 416 -1.32 -3.03 -23.44
N ASP A 417 -2.12 -2.99 -24.50
CA ASP A 417 -1.69 -2.53 -25.81
C ASP A 417 -1.70 -1.00 -25.83
N LEU A 418 -0.52 -0.41 -25.59
CA LEU A 418 -0.34 1.03 -25.51
C LEU A 418 -0.58 1.74 -26.85
N ASN A 419 -0.40 1.05 -27.98
CA ASN A 419 -0.72 1.61 -29.29
C ASN A 419 -2.22 1.90 -29.41
N LYS A 420 -3.08 1.07 -28.79
CA LYS A 420 -4.54 1.31 -28.73
C LYS A 420 -4.91 2.46 -27.80
N LEU A 421 -3.99 2.91 -26.96
CA LEU A 421 -4.10 4.12 -26.16
C LEU A 421 -3.47 5.35 -26.83
N ASN A 422 -3.05 5.27 -28.10
CA ASN A 422 -2.29 6.31 -28.82
C ASN A 422 -0.96 6.68 -28.14
N ILE A 423 -0.30 5.70 -27.52
CA ILE A 423 1.03 5.81 -26.93
C ILE A 423 1.98 4.89 -27.69
N THR A 424 3.06 5.46 -28.22
CA THR A 424 4.18 4.72 -28.79
C THR A 424 5.23 4.48 -27.72
N CYS A 425 5.74 3.26 -27.64
CA CYS A 425 6.76 2.90 -26.66
C CYS A 425 8.15 2.84 -27.31
N PHE A 426 9.13 3.38 -26.60
CA PHE A 426 10.54 3.31 -26.97
C PHE A 426 11.33 2.67 -25.83
N LEU A 427 12.08 1.62 -26.16
CA LEU A 427 13.14 1.09 -25.30
C LEU A 427 14.42 1.84 -25.64
N THR A 428 15.08 2.39 -24.64
CA THR A 428 16.32 3.15 -24.84
C THR A 428 17.41 2.62 -23.95
N LEU A 429 18.50 2.13 -24.53
CA LEU A 429 19.69 1.73 -23.80
C LEU A 429 20.70 2.87 -23.80
N LEU A 430 21.15 3.30 -22.63
CA LEU A 430 22.05 4.44 -22.45
C LEU A 430 23.33 4.03 -21.73
N LYS A 431 24.48 4.46 -22.27
CA LYS A 431 25.76 4.43 -21.56
C LYS A 431 25.98 5.80 -20.91
N ILE A 432 25.62 5.91 -19.64
CA ILE A 432 25.75 7.13 -18.83
C ILE A 432 27.11 7.11 -18.13
N LYS A 433 27.75 8.28 -17.98
CA LYS A 433 29.00 8.37 -17.22
C LYS A 433 28.77 8.02 -15.73
N PRO A 434 29.61 7.17 -15.10
CA PRO A 434 29.32 6.65 -13.77
C PRO A 434 29.07 7.70 -12.68
N HIS A 435 29.76 8.85 -12.74
CA HIS A 435 29.69 9.90 -11.70
C HIS A 435 28.39 10.72 -11.72
N VAL A 436 27.58 10.63 -12.79
CA VAL A 436 26.27 11.31 -12.91
C VAL A 436 25.09 10.33 -12.98
N LEU A 437 25.34 9.01 -12.87
CA LEU A 437 24.33 8.00 -13.14
C LEU A 437 23.08 8.15 -12.25
N ASN A 438 23.26 8.32 -10.94
CA ASN A 438 22.12 8.36 -10.02
C ASN A 438 21.33 9.67 -10.15
N GLU A 439 22.03 10.79 -10.32
CA GLU A 439 21.44 12.11 -10.54
C GLU A 439 20.66 12.13 -11.85
N LEU A 440 21.23 11.58 -12.93
CA LEU A 440 20.57 11.54 -14.23
C LEU A 440 19.35 10.60 -14.22
N ILE A 441 19.37 9.51 -13.46
CA ILE A 441 18.17 8.66 -13.26
C ILE A 441 17.03 9.50 -12.67
N ASN A 442 17.31 10.32 -11.66
CA ASN A 442 16.30 11.20 -11.05
C ASN A 442 15.77 12.23 -12.05
N ILE A 443 16.64 12.84 -12.85
CA ILE A 443 16.26 13.80 -13.90
C ILE A 443 15.39 13.12 -14.97
N ILE A 444 15.76 11.94 -15.45
CA ILE A 444 14.96 11.17 -16.42
C ILE A 444 13.58 10.82 -15.81
N TRP A 445 13.54 10.51 -14.52
CA TRP A 445 12.30 10.18 -13.83
C TRP A 445 11.32 11.35 -13.71
N LEU A 446 11.80 12.61 -13.72
CA LEU A 446 10.94 13.79 -13.74
C LEU A 446 10.03 13.83 -14.97
N PHE A 447 10.47 13.28 -16.11
CA PHE A 447 9.68 13.27 -17.34
C PHE A 447 8.49 12.32 -17.23
N PRO A 448 7.23 12.79 -17.15
CA PRO A 448 6.07 11.99 -16.72
C PRO A 448 5.76 10.76 -17.61
N TYR A 449 6.24 10.76 -18.85
CA TYR A 449 6.08 9.65 -19.79
C TYR A 449 7.27 8.66 -19.80
N CYS A 450 8.24 8.78 -18.90
CA CYS A 450 9.19 7.70 -18.61
C CYS A 450 8.50 6.68 -17.70
N GLY A 451 8.10 5.53 -18.26
CA GLY A 451 7.30 4.53 -17.53
C GLY A 451 8.15 3.56 -16.72
N ARG A 452 9.37 3.24 -17.16
CA ARG A 452 10.30 2.36 -16.46
C ARG A 452 11.76 2.79 -16.64
N ILE A 453 12.58 2.59 -15.63
CA ILE A 453 14.04 2.70 -15.68
C ILE A 453 14.61 1.44 -15.03
N TYR A 454 15.63 0.86 -15.63
CA TYR A 454 16.40 -0.25 -15.06
C TYR A 454 17.88 0.06 -15.18
N LYS A 455 18.62 -0.11 -14.08
CA LYS A 455 20.06 -0.25 -14.15
C LYS A 455 20.40 -1.62 -14.72
N VAL A 456 21.38 -1.65 -15.60
CA VAL A 456 21.76 -2.87 -16.31
C VAL A 456 23.29 -3.02 -16.35
N PHE A 457 23.77 -4.24 -16.47
CA PHE A 457 25.18 -4.58 -16.62
C PHE A 457 25.42 -5.15 -18.00
N GLY A 458 26.20 -4.45 -18.83
CA GLY A 458 26.53 -4.84 -20.19
C GLY A 458 27.28 -3.70 -20.91
N GLU A 459 27.09 -3.59 -22.22
CA GLU A 459 27.70 -2.50 -23.00
C GLU A 459 27.22 -1.12 -22.51
N THR A 460 25.94 -1.01 -22.19
CA THR A 460 25.28 0.16 -21.58
C THR A 460 24.99 -0.10 -20.11
N ASN A 461 24.61 0.94 -19.35
CA ASN A 461 24.34 0.83 -17.91
C ASN A 461 22.94 1.29 -17.48
N LEU A 462 22.11 1.74 -18.43
CA LEU A 462 20.71 2.06 -18.17
C LEU A 462 19.80 1.60 -19.32
N LEU A 463 18.63 1.06 -18.97
CA LEU A 463 17.52 0.77 -19.87
C LEU A 463 16.31 1.59 -19.45
N CYS A 464 15.82 2.45 -20.33
CA CYS A 464 14.64 3.29 -20.13
C CYS A 464 13.50 2.84 -21.02
N TYR A 465 12.27 2.92 -20.53
CA TYR A 465 11.03 2.67 -21.26
C TYR A 465 10.21 3.96 -21.34
N PHE A 466 10.27 4.63 -22.48
CA PHE A 466 9.53 5.86 -22.74
C PHE A 466 8.20 5.57 -23.43
N GLN A 467 7.14 6.20 -22.97
CA GLN A 467 5.77 6.01 -23.40
C GLN A 467 5.23 7.30 -24.01
N ILE A 468 5.65 7.63 -25.23
CA ILE A 468 5.42 8.94 -25.85
C ILE A 468 4.10 8.92 -26.64
N PRO A 469 3.24 9.94 -26.52
CA PRO A 469 2.06 10.05 -27.36
C PRO A 469 2.39 9.99 -28.84
N LEU A 470 1.59 9.24 -29.61
CA LEU A 470 1.85 8.89 -31.01
C LEU A 470 2.16 10.10 -31.92
N SER A 471 1.58 11.26 -31.64
CA SER A 471 1.82 12.49 -32.41
C SER A 471 3.19 13.14 -32.18
N TYR A 472 3.95 12.67 -31.19
CA TYR A 472 5.21 13.27 -30.72
C TYR A 472 6.39 12.30 -30.72
N GLU A 473 6.33 11.22 -31.51
CA GLU A 473 7.40 10.19 -31.56
C GLU A 473 8.82 10.77 -31.74
N ASN A 474 8.96 11.86 -32.49
CA ASN A 474 10.25 12.50 -32.72
C ASN A 474 10.88 13.12 -31.46
N PHE A 475 10.11 13.31 -30.38
CA PHE A 475 10.59 13.86 -29.11
C PHE A 475 11.79 13.10 -28.55
N ILE A 476 11.81 11.77 -28.67
CA ILE A 476 12.88 10.95 -28.06
C ILE A 476 14.26 11.30 -28.64
N TYR A 477 14.34 11.62 -29.93
CA TYR A 477 15.59 11.98 -30.57
C TYR A 477 16.10 13.35 -30.09
N ASP A 478 15.19 14.32 -29.91
CA ASP A 478 15.54 15.63 -29.35
C ASP A 478 16.00 15.51 -27.89
N TYR A 479 15.30 14.69 -27.11
CA TYR A 479 15.62 14.41 -25.71
C TYR A 479 17.04 13.84 -25.57
N LEU A 480 17.36 12.81 -26.36
CA LEU A 480 18.69 12.18 -26.34
C LEU A 480 19.78 13.07 -26.92
N THR A 481 19.45 13.94 -27.88
CA THR A 481 20.39 14.94 -28.40
C THR A 481 20.83 15.92 -27.32
N ILE A 482 19.92 16.35 -26.42
CA ILE A 482 20.27 17.21 -25.28
C ILE A 482 21.24 16.50 -24.33
N LEU A 483 20.91 15.26 -23.94
CA LEU A 483 21.79 14.47 -23.06
C LEU A 483 23.19 14.26 -23.67
N LYS A 484 23.26 14.00 -24.97
CA LYS A 484 24.53 13.82 -25.68
C LYS A 484 25.33 15.12 -25.78
N ARG A 485 24.68 16.26 -26.03
CA ARG A 485 25.33 17.58 -26.10
C ARG A 485 25.87 18.05 -24.75
N ALA A 486 25.20 17.69 -23.67
CA ALA A 486 25.68 17.93 -22.32
C ALA A 486 26.77 16.96 -21.86
N ASP A 487 27.18 16.01 -22.72
CA ASP A 487 28.25 15.06 -22.45
C ASP A 487 28.01 14.20 -21.19
N VAL A 488 26.75 13.90 -20.87
CA VAL A 488 26.35 13.01 -19.76
C VAL A 488 26.13 11.57 -20.22
N ILE A 489 25.92 11.34 -21.52
CA ILE A 489 25.83 10.02 -22.15
C ILE A 489 26.88 9.83 -23.25
N GLU A 490 27.48 8.65 -23.28
CA GLU A 490 28.51 8.24 -24.25
C GLU A 490 27.90 7.56 -25.48
N LYS A 491 26.89 6.71 -25.25
CA LYS A 491 26.18 5.93 -26.28
C LYS A 491 24.70 5.85 -25.96
N SER A 492 23.88 5.74 -27.01
CA SER A 492 22.45 5.51 -26.90
C SER A 492 21.97 4.60 -28.02
N PHE A 493 21.07 3.67 -27.71
CA PHE A 493 20.31 2.89 -28.69
C PHE A 493 18.82 3.08 -28.45
N ILE A 494 18.03 3.15 -29.52
CA ILE A 494 16.60 3.43 -29.53
C ILE A 494 15.88 2.32 -30.30
N PHE A 495 14.92 1.70 -29.64
CA PHE A 495 14.04 0.69 -30.23
C PHE A 495 12.59 1.11 -30.08
N LYS A 496 11.91 1.36 -31.19
CA LYS A 496 10.47 1.56 -31.23
C LYS A 496 9.78 0.21 -31.07
N VAL A 497 8.85 0.11 -30.13
CA VAL A 497 8.08 -1.11 -29.86
C VAL A 497 6.86 -1.17 -30.79
N GLU A 498 6.76 -2.23 -31.57
CA GLU A 498 5.66 -2.45 -32.51
C GLU A 498 4.61 -3.41 -31.95
N GLU A 499 5.07 -4.46 -31.29
CA GLU A 499 4.25 -5.48 -30.63
C GLU A 499 4.83 -5.86 -29.28
N PHE A 500 3.97 -6.40 -28.42
CA PHE A 500 4.32 -6.83 -27.07
C PHE A 500 4.04 -8.32 -26.90
N TYR A 501 4.95 -9.02 -26.26
CA TYR A 501 4.86 -10.45 -25.95
C TYR A 501 5.07 -10.67 -24.44
N TYR A 502 4.42 -11.70 -23.91
CA TYR A 502 4.61 -12.14 -22.54
C TYR A 502 4.13 -13.57 -22.42
N ASN A 503 4.90 -14.39 -21.72
CA ASN A 503 4.44 -15.69 -21.30
C ASN A 503 4.94 -16.04 -19.91
N PHE A 504 4.17 -16.87 -19.21
CA PHE A 504 4.51 -17.48 -17.94
C PHE A 504 4.19 -18.97 -18.03
N ASN A 505 5.20 -19.83 -17.89
CA ASN A 505 5.10 -21.26 -18.13
C ASN A 505 5.71 -22.05 -16.95
N PRO A 506 4.88 -22.62 -16.05
CA PRO A 506 5.38 -23.33 -14.88
C PRO A 506 5.85 -24.78 -15.17
N ARG A 507 5.93 -25.21 -16.44
CA ARG A 507 6.25 -26.60 -16.81
C ARG A 507 7.56 -27.14 -16.25
N PHE A 508 8.55 -26.26 -16.10
CA PHE A 508 9.89 -26.59 -15.59
C PHE A 508 10.02 -26.48 -14.08
N TYR A 509 8.94 -26.10 -13.39
CA TYR A 509 8.96 -26.11 -11.94
C TYR A 509 8.78 -27.55 -11.42
N ASN A 510 9.73 -28.03 -10.63
CA ASN A 510 9.72 -29.38 -10.08
C ASN A 510 9.36 -29.37 -8.58
N ALA A 511 8.13 -29.78 -8.25
CA ALA A 511 7.64 -29.87 -6.87
C ALA A 511 8.51 -30.74 -5.94
N SER A 512 9.17 -31.78 -6.47
CA SER A 512 9.94 -32.75 -5.67
C SER A 512 11.19 -32.12 -5.06
N ILE A 513 11.86 -31.23 -5.81
CA ILE A 513 13.02 -30.47 -5.36
C ILE A 513 12.65 -29.05 -4.92
N SER A 514 11.39 -28.63 -5.16
CA SER A 514 10.88 -27.30 -4.83
C SER A 514 11.65 -26.16 -5.52
N ASP A 515 12.06 -26.39 -6.77
CA ASP A 515 12.83 -25.44 -7.57
C ASP A 515 12.52 -25.56 -9.07
N TRP A 516 13.05 -24.63 -9.85
CA TRP A 516 13.07 -24.72 -11.31
C TRP A 516 14.16 -25.69 -11.77
N ASP A 517 13.84 -26.46 -12.81
CA ASP A 517 14.75 -27.40 -13.46
C ASP A 517 14.66 -27.13 -14.97
N VAL A 518 15.35 -26.08 -15.41
CA VAL A 518 15.32 -25.62 -16.80
C VAL A 518 16.50 -26.23 -17.55
N PRO A 519 16.28 -27.15 -18.51
CA PRO A 519 17.36 -27.72 -19.30
C PRO A 519 17.80 -26.72 -20.38
N TRP A 520 18.69 -25.79 -20.00
CA TRP A 520 19.13 -24.69 -20.87
C TRP A 520 19.83 -25.16 -22.15
N ASP A 521 20.54 -26.28 -22.07
CA ASP A 521 21.19 -26.95 -23.19
C ASP A 521 20.18 -27.53 -24.18
N GLU A 522 19.17 -28.26 -23.69
CA GLU A 522 18.08 -28.79 -24.52
C GLU A 522 17.28 -27.66 -25.15
N TRP A 523 16.94 -26.62 -24.37
CA TRP A 523 16.23 -25.44 -24.87
C TRP A 523 17.02 -24.74 -25.98
N GLY A 524 18.32 -24.53 -25.79
CA GLY A 524 19.19 -23.88 -26.77
C GLY A 524 19.37 -24.70 -28.05
N LEU A 525 19.56 -26.02 -27.92
CA LEU A 525 19.61 -26.94 -29.07
C LEU A 525 18.30 -26.91 -29.85
N TRP A 526 17.17 -26.98 -29.15
CA TRP A 526 15.85 -26.93 -29.78
C TRP A 526 15.62 -25.61 -30.52
N LEU A 527 15.98 -24.46 -29.93
CA LEU A 527 15.91 -23.16 -30.59
C LEU A 527 16.76 -23.12 -31.86
N LYS A 528 18.00 -23.61 -31.81
CA LYS A 528 18.87 -23.70 -32.98
C LYS A 528 18.27 -24.57 -34.09
N GLU A 529 17.81 -25.77 -33.77
CA GLU A 529 17.19 -26.68 -34.75
C GLU A 529 15.92 -26.05 -35.35
N TYR A 530 15.13 -25.36 -34.53
CA TYR A 530 13.92 -24.70 -34.97
C TYR A 530 14.19 -23.57 -35.99
N LEU A 531 15.22 -22.76 -35.73
CA LEU A 531 15.68 -21.70 -36.64
C LEU A 531 16.29 -22.27 -37.94
N LEU A 532 17.07 -23.36 -37.85
CA LEU A 532 17.71 -23.99 -39.02
C LEU A 532 16.74 -24.72 -39.94
N THR A 533 15.82 -25.50 -39.36
CA THR A 533 14.94 -26.39 -40.13
C THR A 533 13.76 -25.65 -40.74
N LYS A 534 13.41 -24.45 -40.24
CA LYS A 534 12.21 -23.67 -40.62
C LYS A 534 10.90 -24.52 -40.55
N GLY A 535 10.96 -25.68 -39.90
CA GLY A 535 10.15 -26.87 -40.24
C GLY A 535 8.71 -26.87 -39.75
N LEU A 536 8.28 -25.84 -39.04
CA LEU A 536 6.91 -25.70 -38.51
C LEU A 536 6.27 -24.33 -38.80
N LEU A 537 6.94 -23.46 -39.58
CA LEU A 537 6.44 -22.12 -39.91
C LEU A 537 5.06 -22.15 -40.60
N HIS A 538 4.70 -23.25 -41.26
CA HIS A 538 3.43 -23.40 -41.96
C HIS A 538 2.24 -23.69 -41.01
N VAL A 539 2.52 -24.25 -39.83
CA VAL A 539 1.51 -24.63 -38.82
C VAL A 539 1.22 -23.49 -37.84
N ILE A 540 2.19 -22.58 -37.66
CA ILE A 540 2.10 -21.45 -36.70
C ILE A 540 1.63 -20.14 -37.36
N LYS A 541 1.36 -20.11 -38.68
CA LYS A 541 0.76 -18.94 -39.35
C LYS A 541 -0.62 -18.62 -38.76
N GLY A 542 -0.62 -17.80 -37.71
CA GLY A 542 -1.80 -17.19 -37.15
C GLY A 542 -2.52 -16.36 -38.22
N ARG A 543 -3.84 -16.28 -38.10
CA ARG A 543 -4.67 -15.49 -39.01
C ARG A 543 -4.12 -14.06 -39.09
N PRO A 544 -4.13 -13.42 -40.28
CA PRO A 544 -3.77 -12.02 -40.40
C PRO A 544 -4.58 -11.20 -39.39
N LYS A 545 -3.88 -10.45 -38.53
CA LYS A 545 -4.51 -9.60 -37.52
C LYS A 545 -5.41 -8.60 -38.26
N GLU A 546 -6.71 -8.60 -37.93
CA GLU A 546 -7.63 -7.57 -38.38
C GLU A 546 -7.06 -6.19 -38.04
N GLY A 547 -7.21 -5.23 -38.96
CA GLY A 547 -6.65 -3.89 -38.82
C GLY A 547 -6.97 -3.28 -37.45
N LYS A 548 -5.98 -2.62 -36.85
CA LYS A 548 -6.05 -1.99 -35.51
C LYS A 548 -7.20 -0.96 -35.48
N ARG A 549 -8.42 -1.39 -35.13
CA ARG A 549 -9.55 -0.47 -34.91
C ARG A 549 -9.23 0.38 -33.70
N LYS A 550 -9.10 1.70 -33.90
CA LYS A 550 -8.94 2.66 -32.81
C LYS A 550 -10.20 2.62 -31.94
N ILE A 551 -10.02 2.35 -30.65
CA ILE A 551 -11.10 2.35 -29.66
C ILE A 551 -11.09 3.69 -28.93
N LYS A 552 -12.26 4.26 -28.69
CA LYS A 552 -12.39 5.46 -27.87
C LYS A 552 -12.27 5.07 -26.40
N VAL A 553 -11.14 5.41 -25.80
CA VAL A 553 -10.84 5.19 -24.38
C VAL A 553 -11.13 6.49 -23.61
N ASN A 554 -11.68 6.38 -22.41
CA ASN A 554 -11.89 7.53 -21.51
C ASN A 554 -11.07 7.41 -20.23
N LYS A 555 -11.06 8.46 -19.40
CA LYS A 555 -10.31 8.49 -18.14
C LYS A 555 -10.70 7.34 -17.19
N ILE A 556 -11.98 6.97 -17.16
CA ILE A 556 -12.47 5.82 -16.37
C ILE A 556 -11.84 4.51 -16.83
N ASP A 557 -11.68 4.30 -18.15
CA ASP A 557 -11.00 3.11 -18.67
C ASP A 557 -9.53 3.07 -18.26
N LEU A 558 -8.84 4.22 -18.29
CA LEU A 558 -7.44 4.29 -17.89
C LEU A 558 -7.25 3.98 -16.41
N GLU A 559 -8.14 4.48 -15.55
CA GLU A 559 -8.16 4.15 -14.12
C GLU A 559 -8.51 2.67 -13.87
N LEU A 560 -9.47 2.14 -14.63
CA LEU A 560 -9.82 0.73 -14.59
C LEU A 560 -8.62 -0.15 -14.97
N ILE A 561 -7.90 0.19 -16.04
CA ILE A 561 -6.67 -0.50 -16.45
C ILE A 561 -5.62 -0.40 -15.34
N ARG A 562 -5.41 0.77 -14.74
CA ARG A 562 -4.46 0.97 -13.63
C ARG A 562 -4.73 0.00 -12.48
N LEU A 563 -6.00 -0.16 -12.08
CA LEU A 563 -6.40 -1.09 -11.01
C LEU A 563 -6.24 -2.56 -11.41
N LEU A 564 -6.63 -2.93 -12.63
CA LEU A 564 -6.55 -4.32 -13.11
C LEU A 564 -5.12 -4.81 -13.36
N ARG A 565 -4.17 -3.89 -13.62
CA ARG A 565 -2.74 -4.23 -13.71
C ARG A 565 -2.20 -4.74 -12.37
N VAL A 566 -2.72 -4.24 -11.25
CA VAL A 566 -2.36 -4.72 -9.91
C VAL A 566 -3.03 -6.06 -9.64
N ASN A 567 -4.32 -6.20 -9.95
CA ASN A 567 -5.04 -7.46 -9.80
C ASN A 567 -6.26 -7.51 -10.74
N ALA A 568 -6.19 -8.36 -11.76
CA ALA A 568 -7.25 -8.53 -12.75
C ALA A 568 -8.51 -9.22 -12.19
N ARG A 569 -8.43 -9.79 -10.98
CA ARG A 569 -9.55 -10.40 -10.25
C ARG A 569 -10.15 -9.50 -9.18
N PHE A 570 -9.79 -8.21 -9.14
CA PHE A 570 -10.45 -7.27 -8.25
C PHE A 570 -11.99 -7.33 -8.42
N PRO A 571 -12.76 -7.42 -7.33
CA PRO A 571 -14.21 -7.40 -7.41
C PRO A 571 -14.69 -6.14 -8.14
N PHE A 572 -15.52 -6.29 -9.17
CA PHE A 572 -16.01 -5.14 -9.94
C PHE A 572 -16.81 -4.15 -9.08
N SER A 573 -17.44 -4.61 -8.00
CA SER A 573 -18.08 -3.74 -7.01
C SER A 573 -17.08 -2.84 -6.29
N GLU A 574 -15.89 -3.36 -5.95
CA GLU A 574 -14.84 -2.58 -5.29
C GLU A 574 -14.22 -1.56 -6.25
N ILE A 575 -13.94 -1.97 -7.49
CA ILE A 575 -13.47 -1.06 -8.53
C ILE A 575 -14.51 0.03 -8.80
N GLY A 576 -15.78 -0.36 -8.94
CA GLY A 576 -16.88 0.59 -9.17
C GLY A 576 -16.97 1.62 -8.06
N PHE A 577 -16.86 1.16 -6.81
CA PHE A 577 -16.82 2.05 -5.66
C PHE A 577 -15.65 3.04 -5.70
N LYS A 578 -14.42 2.57 -5.98
CA LYS A 578 -13.24 3.44 -6.11
C LYS A 578 -13.38 4.48 -7.23
N LEU A 579 -14.07 4.13 -8.32
CA LEU A 579 -14.26 4.98 -9.49
C LEU A 579 -15.59 5.75 -9.49
N GLY A 580 -16.41 5.64 -8.44
CA GLY A 580 -17.69 6.33 -8.34
C GLY A 580 -18.78 5.85 -9.31
N VAL A 581 -18.71 4.59 -9.78
CA VAL A 581 -19.64 3.98 -10.74
C VAL A 581 -20.13 2.61 -10.27
N SER A 582 -21.14 2.03 -10.95
CA SER A 582 -21.65 0.71 -10.57
C SER A 582 -20.71 -0.43 -10.97
N GLY A 583 -20.65 -1.50 -10.18
CA GLY A 583 -19.84 -2.68 -10.53
C GLY A 583 -20.30 -3.37 -11.83
N ALA A 584 -21.59 -3.30 -12.17
CA ALA A 584 -22.10 -3.80 -13.45
C ALA A 584 -21.55 -3.00 -14.64
N TYR A 585 -21.46 -1.67 -14.50
CA TYR A 585 -20.84 -0.80 -15.49
C TYR A 585 -19.36 -1.15 -15.67
N ILE A 586 -18.61 -1.34 -14.58
CA ILE A 586 -17.22 -1.83 -14.63
C ILE A 586 -17.12 -3.15 -15.39
N GLY A 587 -17.95 -4.15 -15.06
CA GLY A 587 -17.92 -5.44 -15.75
C GLY A 587 -18.22 -5.35 -17.25
N GLN A 588 -19.05 -4.40 -17.68
CA GLN A 588 -19.25 -4.10 -19.10
C GLN A 588 -18.00 -3.49 -19.74
N ARG A 589 -17.36 -2.51 -19.08
CA ARG A 589 -16.14 -1.85 -19.57
C ARG A 589 -14.95 -2.81 -19.66
N VAL A 590 -14.73 -3.66 -18.66
CA VAL A 590 -13.68 -4.69 -18.69
C VAL A 590 -13.85 -5.63 -19.87
N ARG A 591 -15.07 -6.15 -20.08
CA ARG A 591 -15.36 -7.01 -21.24
C ARG A 591 -15.13 -6.28 -22.56
N HIS A 592 -15.50 -5.00 -22.65
CA HIS A 592 -15.21 -4.19 -23.82
C HIS A 592 -13.71 -4.05 -24.09
N LEU A 593 -12.90 -3.76 -23.06
CA LEU A 593 -11.44 -3.62 -23.18
C LEU A 593 -10.76 -4.95 -23.57
N ILE A 594 -11.24 -6.09 -23.06
CA ILE A 594 -10.75 -7.42 -23.44
C ILE A 594 -11.14 -7.77 -24.88
N ASN A 595 -12.43 -7.63 -25.23
CA ASN A 595 -12.93 -7.97 -26.56
C ASN A 595 -12.31 -7.08 -27.65
N SER A 596 -11.94 -5.86 -27.30
CA SER A 596 -11.23 -4.94 -28.18
C SER A 596 -9.71 -5.07 -28.11
N GLN A 597 -9.20 -6.03 -27.32
CA GLN A 597 -7.78 -6.33 -27.10
C GLN A 597 -6.95 -5.10 -26.68
N VAL A 598 -7.56 -4.14 -25.98
CA VAL A 598 -6.81 -3.08 -25.28
C VAL A 598 -6.07 -3.68 -24.10
N ILE A 599 -6.69 -4.65 -23.43
CA ILE A 599 -6.08 -5.41 -22.36
C ILE A 599 -6.13 -6.91 -22.64
N THR A 600 -5.07 -7.62 -22.25
CA THR A 600 -4.98 -9.08 -22.29
C THR A 600 -4.71 -9.59 -20.88
N PRO A 601 -5.61 -10.39 -20.27
CA PRO A 601 -5.35 -10.98 -18.97
C PRO A 601 -4.11 -11.87 -18.99
N THR A 602 -3.31 -11.81 -17.95
CA THR A 602 -2.10 -12.62 -17.77
C THR A 602 -1.96 -13.06 -16.31
N VAL A 603 -0.98 -13.90 -16.00
CA VAL A 603 -0.54 -14.19 -14.62
C VAL A 603 0.83 -13.57 -14.43
N ALA A 604 1.06 -12.92 -13.30
CA ALA A 604 2.37 -12.44 -12.90
C ALA A 604 2.81 -13.11 -11.59
N SER A 605 4.12 -13.20 -11.40
CA SER A 605 4.75 -13.62 -10.15
C SER A 605 5.95 -12.75 -9.80
N PHE A 606 6.12 -12.46 -8.51
CA PHE A 606 7.35 -11.85 -7.95
C PHE A 606 8.11 -12.78 -7.01
N ARG A 607 7.66 -14.03 -6.77
CA ARG A 607 8.29 -14.92 -5.78
C ARG A 607 8.32 -16.38 -6.17
N ILE A 608 8.25 -16.72 -7.45
CA ILE A 608 8.31 -18.12 -7.83
C ILE A 608 9.75 -18.63 -7.97
N GLY A 609 10.77 -17.84 -7.64
CA GLY A 609 12.20 -18.22 -7.75
C GLY A 609 12.89 -17.73 -9.03
N LEU A 610 12.17 -16.99 -9.88
CA LEU A 610 12.68 -16.34 -11.09
C LEU A 610 13.20 -14.92 -10.77
N ASP A 611 14.22 -14.85 -9.91
CA ASP A 611 14.67 -13.58 -9.31
C ASP A 611 15.77 -12.88 -10.14
N GLU A 612 16.40 -13.57 -11.09
CA GLU A 612 17.35 -13.00 -12.05
C GLU A 612 16.63 -12.58 -13.34
N ALA A 613 17.17 -11.58 -14.03
CA ALA A 613 16.66 -11.21 -15.35
C ALA A 613 17.78 -10.75 -16.29
N VAL A 614 17.70 -11.20 -17.53
CA VAL A 614 18.58 -10.77 -18.63
C VAL A 614 17.74 -10.08 -19.69
N PHE A 615 18.18 -8.90 -20.11
CA PHE A 615 17.67 -8.20 -21.28
C PHE A 615 18.50 -8.59 -22.49
N VAL A 616 17.87 -9.12 -23.52
CA VAL A 616 18.49 -9.47 -24.80
C VAL A 616 17.82 -8.73 -25.94
N THR A 617 18.60 -8.32 -26.93
CA THR A 617 18.09 -7.80 -28.20
C THR A 617 18.73 -8.59 -29.33
N PHE A 618 17.93 -9.06 -30.28
CA PHE A 618 18.39 -9.77 -31.48
C PHE A 618 17.89 -9.09 -32.74
N ASP A 619 18.83 -8.80 -33.65
CA ASP A 619 18.57 -8.31 -35.01
C ASP A 619 18.30 -9.52 -35.91
N CYS A 620 17.04 -9.67 -36.35
CA CYS A 620 16.54 -10.86 -37.04
C CYS A 620 15.32 -10.56 -37.92
N GLU A 621 15.09 -11.39 -38.94
CA GLU A 621 13.95 -11.26 -39.85
C GLU A 621 12.64 -11.75 -39.19
N GLU A 622 11.48 -11.39 -39.77
CA GLU A 622 10.16 -11.73 -39.21
C GLU A 622 9.93 -13.25 -39.04
N GLU A 623 10.50 -14.06 -39.93
CA GLU A 623 10.43 -15.53 -39.84
C GLU A 623 11.16 -16.03 -38.58
N ASP A 624 12.36 -15.52 -38.34
CA ASP A 624 13.20 -15.88 -37.18
C ASP A 624 12.62 -15.32 -35.88
N LEU A 625 12.02 -14.13 -35.92
CA LEU A 625 11.30 -13.56 -34.78
C LEU A 625 10.19 -14.49 -34.30
N THR A 626 9.41 -15.05 -35.24
CA THR A 626 8.33 -15.98 -34.90
C THR A 626 8.88 -17.24 -34.22
N ALA A 627 10.02 -17.75 -34.71
CA ALA A 627 10.72 -18.88 -34.13
C ALA A 627 11.26 -18.59 -32.72
N ILE A 628 11.96 -17.46 -32.54
CA ILE A 628 12.49 -17.03 -31.24
C ILE A 628 11.35 -16.85 -30.25
N LYS A 629 10.24 -16.21 -30.66
CA LYS A 629 9.04 -16.04 -29.82
C LYS A 629 8.50 -17.39 -29.35
N SER A 630 8.30 -18.34 -30.27
CA SER A 630 7.82 -19.69 -29.91
C SER A 630 8.77 -20.39 -28.94
N ALA A 631 10.08 -20.21 -29.09
CA ALA A 631 11.02 -20.79 -28.16
C ALA A 631 11.04 -20.10 -26.80
N PHE A 632 10.79 -18.80 -26.77
CA PHE A 632 10.72 -18.02 -25.53
C PHE A 632 9.42 -18.32 -24.78
N ASP A 633 8.33 -18.66 -25.47
CA ASP A 633 7.08 -19.13 -24.84
C ASP A 633 7.28 -20.43 -24.05
N GLU A 634 8.37 -21.16 -24.25
CA GLU A 634 8.71 -22.33 -23.44
C GLU A 634 9.51 -22.01 -22.17
N LEU A 635 9.99 -20.78 -22.02
CA LEU A 635 10.74 -20.33 -20.84
C LEU A 635 9.82 -20.14 -19.63
N PRO A 636 10.36 -20.29 -18.40
CA PRO A 636 9.61 -20.06 -17.16
C PRO A 636 8.79 -18.78 -17.15
N MET A 637 9.42 -17.67 -17.54
CA MET A 637 8.75 -16.39 -17.73
C MET A 637 9.60 -15.48 -18.62
N TRP A 638 8.94 -14.77 -19.52
CA TRP A 638 9.60 -13.76 -20.33
C TRP A 638 8.64 -12.63 -20.72
N GLN A 639 9.22 -11.47 -21.02
CA GLN A 639 8.52 -10.32 -21.59
C GLN A 639 9.27 -9.90 -22.86
N GLY A 640 8.57 -9.79 -23.98
CA GLY A 640 9.17 -9.50 -25.27
C GLY A 640 8.55 -8.31 -25.98
N PHE A 641 9.28 -7.82 -26.98
CA PHE A 641 8.87 -6.73 -27.84
C PHE A 641 9.35 -7.00 -29.26
N LYS A 642 8.45 -6.88 -30.23
CA LYS A 642 8.88 -6.66 -31.61
C LYS A 642 9.36 -5.23 -31.72
N ILE A 643 10.54 -5.03 -32.29
CA ILE A 643 11.20 -3.73 -32.33
C ILE A 643 11.67 -3.33 -33.73
N SER A 644 11.74 -2.01 -33.94
CA SER A 644 12.41 -1.36 -35.07
C SER A 644 13.26 -0.16 -34.58
N GLY A 645 14.17 0.36 -35.40
CA GLY A 645 15.07 1.45 -35.03
C GLY A 645 16.53 1.08 -35.26
N ASP A 646 17.37 1.15 -34.22
CA ASP A 646 18.79 0.78 -34.33
C ASP A 646 19.01 -0.72 -34.62
N MET A 647 18.01 -1.55 -34.31
CA MET A 647 17.92 -2.96 -34.67
C MET A 647 16.47 -3.29 -35.06
N GLU A 648 16.28 -4.25 -35.97
CA GLU A 648 14.98 -4.80 -36.35
C GLU A 648 14.89 -6.25 -35.87
N GLY A 649 13.85 -6.61 -35.12
CA GLY A 649 13.72 -7.96 -34.58
C GLY A 649 13.05 -7.98 -33.21
N VAL A 650 13.71 -8.58 -32.21
CA VAL A 650 13.13 -8.82 -30.89
C VAL A 650 14.00 -8.26 -29.77
N ALA A 651 13.39 -7.55 -28.83
CA ALA A 651 13.97 -7.22 -27.53
C ALA A 651 13.19 -7.95 -26.43
N SER A 652 13.88 -8.58 -25.49
CA SER A 652 13.24 -9.43 -24.49
C SER A 652 13.91 -9.32 -23.13
N MET A 653 13.10 -9.33 -22.08
CA MET A 653 13.49 -9.55 -20.70
C MET A 653 13.13 -10.99 -20.32
N ILE A 654 14.15 -11.81 -20.12
CA ILE A 654 14.01 -13.22 -19.72
C ILE A 654 14.20 -13.30 -18.21
N TYR A 655 13.28 -13.93 -17.49
CA TYR A 655 13.37 -14.13 -16.05
C TYR A 655 13.87 -15.54 -15.75
N ILE A 656 14.88 -15.62 -14.90
CA ILE A 656 15.77 -16.78 -14.77
C ILE A 656 15.76 -17.25 -13.32
N PRO A 657 15.77 -18.56 -13.07
CA PRO A 657 16.02 -19.09 -11.74
C PRO A 657 17.33 -18.53 -11.15
N THR A 658 17.35 -18.34 -9.84
CA THR A 658 18.54 -17.76 -9.19
C THR A 658 19.77 -18.64 -9.42
N GLY A 659 20.86 -18.04 -9.92
CA GLY A 659 22.13 -18.73 -10.14
C GLY A 659 22.29 -19.33 -11.54
N GLU A 660 21.25 -19.32 -12.38
CA GLU A 660 21.27 -19.95 -13.70
C GLU A 660 21.54 -18.96 -14.85
N THR A 661 21.81 -17.68 -14.57
CA THR A 661 22.12 -16.69 -15.61
C THR A 661 23.26 -17.15 -16.54
N GLN A 662 24.31 -17.77 -15.98
CA GLN A 662 25.44 -18.23 -16.79
C GLN A 662 25.05 -19.34 -17.78
N GLU A 663 24.13 -20.22 -17.40
CA GLU A 663 23.66 -21.32 -18.25
C GLU A 663 22.83 -20.80 -19.43
N LEU A 664 21.92 -19.85 -19.18
CA LEU A 664 21.20 -19.16 -20.25
C LEU A 664 22.18 -18.47 -21.22
N LEU A 665 23.13 -17.71 -20.69
CA LEU A 665 24.09 -16.98 -21.52
C LEU A 665 24.96 -17.92 -22.35
N TYR A 666 25.38 -19.05 -21.78
CA TYR A 666 26.08 -20.10 -22.52
C TYR A 666 25.21 -20.68 -23.64
N ALA A 667 23.93 -20.99 -23.36
CA ALA A 667 23.02 -21.51 -24.37
C ALA A 667 22.80 -20.50 -25.52
N ILE A 668 22.58 -19.22 -25.22
CA ILE A 668 22.45 -18.17 -26.23
C ILE A 668 23.73 -18.05 -27.05
N ASP A 669 24.89 -17.98 -26.40
CA ASP A 669 26.18 -17.84 -27.08
C ASP A 669 26.46 -19.03 -28.01
N LYS A 670 26.36 -20.24 -27.48
CA LYS A 670 26.66 -21.49 -28.20
C LYS A 670 25.72 -21.72 -29.39
N TYR A 671 24.42 -21.52 -29.18
CA TYR A 671 23.41 -22.00 -30.12
C TYR A 671 22.85 -20.91 -31.04
N LEU A 672 22.87 -19.63 -30.65
CA LEU A 672 22.44 -18.52 -31.49
C LEU A 672 23.62 -17.74 -32.08
N ILE A 673 24.56 -17.31 -31.24
CA ILE A 673 25.62 -16.36 -31.62
C ILE A 673 26.73 -17.05 -32.41
N GLU A 674 27.36 -18.10 -31.85
CA GLU A 674 28.43 -18.86 -32.53
C GLU A 674 27.91 -19.50 -33.83
N SER A 675 26.63 -19.90 -33.85
CA SER A 675 25.97 -20.49 -35.01
C SER A 675 25.52 -19.44 -36.05
N LYS A 676 25.72 -18.14 -35.78
CA LYS A 676 25.38 -17.01 -36.65
C LYS A 676 23.91 -16.98 -37.10
N LEU A 677 23.01 -17.40 -36.21
CA LEU A 677 21.57 -17.37 -36.45
C LEU A 677 20.97 -15.98 -36.16
N VAL A 678 21.73 -15.10 -35.51
CA VAL A 678 21.38 -13.70 -35.27
C VAL A 678 22.48 -12.80 -35.81
N ASN A 679 22.11 -11.71 -36.48
CA ASN A 679 23.07 -10.83 -37.17
C ASN A 679 23.81 -9.91 -36.20
N LYS A 680 23.07 -9.31 -35.28
CA LYS A 680 23.57 -8.45 -34.20
C LYS A 680 22.81 -8.78 -32.93
N TYR A 681 23.45 -8.54 -31.80
CA TYR A 681 22.83 -8.76 -30.51
C TYR A 681 23.32 -7.77 -29.47
N MET A 682 22.52 -7.60 -28.42
CA MET A 682 22.96 -7.02 -27.15
C MET A 682 22.44 -7.88 -26.01
N ILE A 683 23.24 -7.97 -24.94
CA ILE A 683 22.91 -8.73 -23.75
C ILE A 683 23.27 -7.88 -22.55
N HIS A 684 22.33 -7.77 -21.61
CA HIS A 684 22.53 -7.07 -20.36
C HIS A 684 21.89 -7.83 -19.21
N VAL A 685 22.57 -7.91 -18.07
CA VAL A 685 21.96 -8.40 -16.83
C VAL A 685 21.25 -7.24 -16.15
N ILE A 686 20.00 -7.42 -15.75
CA ILE A 686 19.23 -6.38 -15.08
C ILE A 686 19.56 -6.37 -13.60
N GLU A 687 19.88 -5.20 -13.04
CA GLU A 687 20.07 -5.07 -11.60
C GLU A 687 18.74 -5.33 -10.87
N ARG A 688 18.77 -6.27 -9.92
CA ARG A 688 17.56 -6.67 -9.18
C ARG A 688 17.00 -5.48 -8.39
N TRP A 689 15.70 -5.24 -8.49
CA TRP A 689 14.89 -4.31 -7.67
C TRP A 689 15.29 -2.82 -7.65
N THR A 690 16.26 -2.35 -8.45
CA THR A 690 16.58 -0.91 -8.58
C THR A 690 15.78 -0.20 -9.67
N GLY A 691 14.80 -0.89 -10.24
CA GLY A 691 14.02 -0.36 -11.35
C GLY A 691 12.89 0.57 -10.91
N MET A 692 12.89 1.81 -11.39
CA MET A 692 11.77 2.73 -11.20
C MET A 692 10.63 2.37 -12.15
N ARG A 693 9.38 2.40 -11.69
CA ARG A 693 8.20 2.02 -12.48
C ARG A 693 7.00 2.90 -12.13
N ARG A 694 6.28 3.38 -13.15
CA ARG A 694 5.00 4.06 -12.98
C ARG A 694 4.03 3.67 -14.08
N TRP A 695 2.76 3.97 -13.86
CA TRP A 695 1.77 3.92 -14.92
C TRP A 695 1.77 5.25 -15.69
N LEU A 696 1.04 5.28 -16.81
CA LEU A 696 0.79 6.51 -17.55
C LEU A 696 0.17 7.57 -16.63
N PRO A 697 0.53 8.85 -16.80
CA PRO A 697 0.00 9.97 -16.01
C PRO A 697 -1.44 10.27 -16.44
N ILE A 698 -2.43 9.61 -15.81
CA ILE A 698 -3.85 9.71 -16.19
C ILE A 698 -4.37 11.15 -16.04
N GLU A 699 -3.76 11.95 -15.18
CA GLU A 699 -3.96 13.39 -15.04
C GLU A 699 -3.64 14.18 -16.30
N LEU A 700 -2.74 13.68 -17.16
CA LEU A 700 -2.41 14.24 -18.47
C LEU A 700 -3.28 13.67 -19.59
N TYR A 701 -4.39 13.00 -19.27
CA TYR A 701 -5.37 12.55 -20.27
C TYR A 701 -6.66 13.36 -20.20
N THR A 702 -7.09 13.87 -21.35
CA THR A 702 -8.36 14.59 -21.51
C THR A 702 -9.31 13.78 -22.39
N ASP A 703 -10.53 13.54 -21.91
CA ASP A 703 -11.56 12.84 -22.66
C ASP A 703 -11.87 13.57 -23.98
N GLY A 704 -11.68 12.87 -25.10
CA GLY A 704 -11.90 13.41 -26.45
C GLY A 704 -10.70 14.13 -27.08
N ALA A 705 -9.82 14.75 -26.28
CA ALA A 705 -8.61 15.42 -26.77
C ALA A 705 -7.36 14.52 -26.74
N GLY A 706 -7.34 13.50 -25.88
CA GLY A 706 -6.24 12.53 -25.77
C GLY A 706 -5.18 12.94 -24.74
N TRP A 707 -3.94 12.50 -24.97
CA TRP A 707 -2.79 12.76 -24.09
C TRP A 707 -2.26 14.19 -24.28
N ILE A 708 -2.15 14.92 -23.18
CA ILE A 708 -1.52 16.24 -23.10
C ILE A 708 -0.01 16.05 -23.14
N PHE A 709 0.67 16.74 -24.04
CA PHE A 709 2.12 16.65 -24.20
C PHE A 709 2.71 18.00 -24.59
N ASP A 710 3.38 18.67 -23.65
CA ASP A 710 4.13 19.89 -23.93
C ASP A 710 5.60 19.56 -24.22
N LYS A 711 5.90 19.37 -25.50
CA LYS A 711 7.26 19.09 -25.96
C LYS A 711 8.28 20.15 -25.50
N ASN A 712 7.91 21.43 -25.54
CA ASN A 712 8.88 22.50 -25.29
C ASN A 712 9.18 22.62 -23.80
N GLU A 713 8.15 22.52 -22.96
CA GLU A 713 8.29 22.48 -21.50
C GLU A 713 9.24 21.35 -21.07
N TYR A 714 8.99 20.12 -21.53
CA TYR A 714 9.81 18.98 -21.13
C TYR A 714 11.26 19.06 -21.62
N LEU A 715 11.49 19.56 -22.84
CA LEU A 715 12.86 19.74 -23.36
C LEU A 715 13.61 20.88 -22.66
N ASN A 716 12.92 21.96 -22.27
CA ASN A 716 13.53 23.06 -21.53
C ASN A 716 13.86 22.64 -20.10
N GLN A 717 12.93 21.98 -19.42
CA GLN A 717 13.17 21.41 -18.09
C GLN A 717 14.37 20.45 -18.10
N LEU A 718 14.48 19.58 -19.11
CA LEU A 718 15.64 18.70 -19.25
C LEU A 718 16.95 19.48 -19.36
N LYS A 719 16.99 20.54 -20.16
CA LYS A 719 18.20 21.38 -20.31
C LYS A 719 18.59 22.01 -18.99
N ASP A 720 17.64 22.64 -18.30
CA ASP A 720 17.89 23.33 -17.03
C ASP A 720 18.46 22.37 -15.98
N GLU A 721 17.86 21.17 -15.85
CA GLU A 721 18.30 20.15 -14.88
C GLU A 721 19.68 19.57 -15.23
N VAL A 722 19.94 19.34 -16.52
CA VAL A 722 21.23 18.79 -16.97
C VAL A 722 22.34 19.84 -16.90
N GLU A 723 22.07 21.11 -17.21
CA GLU A 723 23.02 22.21 -17.03
C GLU A 723 23.40 22.37 -15.54
N SER A 724 22.41 22.32 -14.65
CA SER A 724 22.61 22.31 -13.19
C SER A 724 23.49 21.15 -12.73
N LEU A 725 23.31 19.96 -13.31
CA LEU A 725 24.13 18.78 -13.02
C LEU A 725 25.59 18.99 -13.45
N THR A 726 25.83 19.49 -14.67
CA THR A 726 27.18 19.75 -15.19
C THR A 726 27.91 20.88 -14.49
N ASN A 727 27.19 21.82 -13.86
CA ASN A 727 27.79 22.92 -13.09
C ASN A 727 28.19 22.50 -11.65
N LYS A 728 27.71 21.35 -11.17
CA LYS A 728 28.03 20.81 -9.83
C LYS A 728 29.16 19.78 -9.86
N SER A 729 29.42 19.17 -11.00
CA SER A 729 30.55 18.27 -11.28
C SER A 729 31.81 19.06 -11.64
#